data_AF-A0A925YJC8-F1
#
_entry.id   AF-A0A925YJC8-F1
#
_cell.length_a   1.000
_cell.length_b   1.000
_cell.length_c   1.000
_cell.angle_alpha   90.00
_cell.angle_beta   90.00
_cell.angle_gamma   90.00
#
_symmetry.space_group_name_H-M   'P 1'
#
loop_
_entity.id
_entity.type
_entity.pdbx_description
1 polymer ?
#
loop_
_entity_poly.entity_id
_entity_poly.type
_entity_poly.pdbx_seq_one_letter_code
_entity_poly.pdbx_strand_id
1 'polypeptide(L)'
;MRRFSKVIAFGVACGAALVLTVRHGGDGIRVGSDNQLSAATKSGSKYDLAQLPIFSKTLFFVRENYFDKNRLDPRRMLVGALDFVQRDVPEILIDRWPERDPKQVTVKVNGQQRSFPIDRVDAPWSLRSSLQEIFRFVQPNLQPVPEKEEARRLVEIEMAATNGMLYTLDPHSVLLDVETYKDMRTQTQGKFGGLGIVIEMDKKNRITVKRPMPETPAMRVGLKPKDHIVRINNESTMNMTLNEAVERLRGDVDTNVDVYVDREGVTGAKKFTITRAFIRPPAIDPPARILAVPAGPGQAASKIGYFHMQHFSANSANDLSEALQMFERERVRGIVMDLRGNPGGLYEQAQRVSDAFIKSGTLVSMVGVGGSQRKDETASDSGHEPTVPIAVLVNQNSASASEIVAGAMKNLDRGLVIGEGTFGKGSVQVLFDILSPVPFGDKSEDDKLGLKLTTAQYLTPGDISIQGVGVIPDIETVAMVVQKEGERSWIRLQSSAHKRREADYEWHLEHPSVRRGEKPADTVSYLLVPKPGEKKKHAEDDPVADEEDDEPAVEEDSDKKNDFLIEFSRDFLAQAKGVRRRELLASAKGYLDKVRAVEDKKLAQALEKLGVDWSAAPVAASAVGTSVAGTVGNPAAATPQLQLSLQTEKPDTKVAAGDNVKIRGTVKNTGTVAAFRVRAVLESDSPVFDENEMVFGKIGPGESKTYDLVMKVPASSFTRTDAIKGTLYSQRAVKATSAELMLNIEGKARPLFAYSYQTVDDVKGNRDGQVQRGEQVHTLVTVKNIGAGRALHTEAVLRNGAGQEGILISAGRFDAKELGPGETKTFSFVYEVGPAFRGEEYQLELAVGDTTLGESVTDKIKVRVAAPGPAPEAATGTVTVTRDGVPLREAAGDSALVVARAPKGSGFKVTGKMGTFTRVEMEAGRTVFLAANDIKAGGAVHPQWKPEWQVTPPVLTVTAPT
;
A
#
# COMPACT_ATOMS: atom_id res chain seq x y z
N MET A 1 0.41 23.61 -89.49
CA MET A 1 1.64 22.81 -89.78
C MET A 1 1.86 21.85 -88.60
N ARG A 2 1.45 20.56 -88.65
CA ARG A 2 2.30 19.34 -88.87
C ARG A 2 3.53 19.30 -87.93
N ARG A 3 3.86 18.28 -87.09
CA ARG A 3 3.85 16.78 -87.17
C ARG A 3 4.46 16.24 -85.84
N PHE A 4 4.13 15.13 -85.16
CA PHE A 4 3.35 13.89 -85.40
C PHE A 4 2.64 13.45 -84.07
N SER A 5 1.31 13.61 -83.88
CA SER A 5 0.14 12.67 -84.01
C SER A 5 -0.08 11.66 -82.85
N LYS A 6 -1.27 11.48 -82.20
CA LYS A 6 -2.68 11.93 -82.34
C LYS A 6 -3.37 11.93 -80.93
N VAL A 7 -4.00 13.01 -80.41
CA VAL A 7 -5.43 13.47 -80.48
C VAL A 7 -6.40 12.69 -79.56
N ILE A 8 -7.34 13.20 -78.74
CA ILE A 8 -7.83 14.49 -78.16
C ILE A 8 -8.87 14.12 -77.06
N ALA A 9 -9.13 15.05 -76.10
CA ALA A 9 -10.34 15.28 -75.26
C ALA A 9 -10.17 14.98 -73.75
N PHE A 10 -10.57 15.82 -72.77
CA PHE A 10 -11.05 17.21 -72.69
C PHE A 10 -11.29 17.53 -71.19
N GLY A 11 -11.17 18.80 -70.76
CA GLY A 11 -11.94 19.35 -69.61
C GLY A 11 -11.19 19.70 -68.31
N VAL A 12 -11.11 21.01 -68.04
CA VAL A 12 -10.38 21.80 -67.01
C VAL A 12 -11.00 21.78 -65.58
N ALA A 13 -10.17 22.19 -64.59
CA ALA A 13 -10.45 22.85 -63.28
C ALA A 13 -10.29 21.93 -62.05
N CYS A 14 -9.65 22.27 -60.92
CA CYS A 14 -8.95 23.46 -60.42
C CYS A 14 -8.32 23.05 -59.05
N GLY A 15 -7.25 23.74 -58.59
CA GLY A 15 -7.10 24.02 -57.16
C GLY A 15 -5.91 23.40 -56.41
N ALA A 16 -4.77 24.08 -56.53
CA ALA A 16 -3.81 24.39 -55.46
C ALA A 16 -3.01 23.27 -54.77
N ALA A 17 -1.75 23.15 -55.19
CA ALA A 17 -0.63 22.63 -54.40
C ALA A 17 0.48 23.70 -54.38
N LEU A 18 0.82 24.22 -53.19
CA LEU A 18 2.17 24.56 -52.70
C LEU A 18 2.05 25.37 -51.40
N VAL A 19 2.48 24.82 -50.26
CA VAL A 19 3.66 25.30 -49.51
C VAL A 19 4.16 24.12 -48.67
N LEU A 20 5.28 23.54 -49.09
CA LEU A 20 6.16 22.65 -48.34
C LEU A 20 7.34 23.49 -47.83
N THR A 21 7.82 23.20 -46.63
CA THR A 21 9.26 23.07 -46.26
C THR A 21 9.33 22.76 -44.75
N VAL A 22 10.10 21.85 -44.13
CA VAL A 22 10.97 20.68 -44.45
C VAL A 22 12.12 20.71 -43.42
N ARG A 23 12.27 19.67 -42.59
CA ARG A 23 13.51 18.86 -42.36
C ARG A 23 13.33 17.95 -41.12
N HIS A 24 13.28 16.62 -41.17
CA HIS A 24 14.14 15.53 -41.68
C HIS A 24 15.13 14.92 -40.67
N GLY A 25 15.09 13.58 -40.62
CA GLY A 25 16.02 12.61 -40.01
C GLY A 25 15.29 11.73 -39.01
N GLY A 26 14.80 10.51 -39.29
CA GLY A 26 15.32 9.38 -40.11
C GLY A 26 15.72 8.27 -39.14
N ASP A 27 15.47 6.97 -39.29
CA ASP A 27 14.76 6.16 -40.28
C ASP A 27 14.50 4.79 -39.61
N GLY A 28 13.41 4.13 -39.98
CA GLY A 28 13.04 2.84 -39.37
C GLY A 28 11.74 2.29 -39.95
N ILE A 29 11.68 2.13 -41.26
CA ILE A 29 10.59 1.47 -41.98
C ILE A 29 10.56 -0.01 -41.57
N ARG A 30 9.50 -0.43 -40.84
CA ARG A 30 9.00 -1.80 -40.84
C ARG A 30 7.59 -1.79 -41.42
N VAL A 31 7.50 -2.16 -42.69
CA VAL A 31 6.24 -2.49 -43.37
C VAL A 31 6.12 -4.01 -43.40
N GLY A 32 5.02 -4.54 -42.88
CA GLY A 32 4.49 -5.85 -43.32
C GLY A 32 4.17 -6.86 -42.21
N SER A 33 2.97 -6.76 -41.63
CA SER A 33 1.99 -7.88 -41.46
C SER A 33 0.81 -7.55 -40.52
N ASP A 34 0.55 -6.29 -40.20
CA ASP A 34 -0.57 -5.90 -39.32
C ASP A 34 -1.99 -6.08 -39.90
N ASN A 35 -2.13 -6.39 -41.19
CA ASN A 35 -3.45 -6.47 -41.84
C ASN A 35 -4.12 -7.84 -41.85
N GLN A 36 -3.60 -8.86 -41.15
CA GLN A 36 -4.31 -10.14 -40.98
C GLN A 36 -4.83 -10.41 -39.56
N LEU A 37 -4.67 -9.48 -38.62
CA LEU A 37 -5.24 -9.58 -37.27
C LEU A 37 -6.37 -8.57 -36.99
N SER A 38 -6.75 -7.73 -37.96
CA SER A 38 -7.79 -6.70 -37.78
C SER A 38 -9.18 -7.08 -38.30
N ALA A 39 -9.45 -8.35 -38.58
CA ALA A 39 -10.76 -8.79 -39.06
C ALA A 39 -11.56 -9.52 -37.97
N ALA A 40 -11.78 -8.88 -36.81
CA ALA A 40 -12.81 -9.30 -35.84
C ALA A 40 -13.16 -8.20 -34.82
N THR A 41 -13.44 -6.98 -35.25
CA THR A 41 -14.10 -5.98 -34.40
C THR A 41 -15.24 -5.33 -35.17
N LYS A 42 -16.26 -6.15 -35.46
CA LYS A 42 -17.63 -5.63 -35.60
C LYS A 42 -18.22 -5.54 -34.21
N SER A 43 -18.73 -4.37 -33.84
CA SER A 43 -19.53 -4.15 -32.65
C SER A 43 -20.68 -5.16 -32.59
N GLY A 44 -20.68 -6.06 -31.60
CA GLY A 44 -21.81 -6.96 -31.33
C GLY A 44 -21.50 -8.38 -30.85
N SER A 45 -20.25 -8.85 -30.81
CA SER A 45 -19.93 -10.18 -30.26
C SER A 45 -19.67 -10.12 -28.75
N LYS A 46 -20.33 -11.00 -27.98
CA LYS A 46 -20.02 -11.24 -26.56
C LYS A 46 -18.55 -11.65 -26.40
N TYR A 47 -17.89 -11.21 -25.33
CA TYR A 47 -16.51 -11.59 -25.03
C TYR A 47 -16.41 -13.12 -24.82
N ASP A 48 -15.46 -13.77 -25.48
CA ASP A 48 -15.22 -15.21 -25.40
C ASP A 48 -13.86 -15.46 -24.73
N LEU A 49 -13.89 -15.97 -23.50
CA LEU A 49 -12.71 -16.22 -22.66
C LEU A 49 -11.77 -17.23 -23.32
N ALA A 50 -12.29 -18.14 -24.16
CA ALA A 50 -11.48 -19.13 -24.87
C ALA A 50 -10.69 -18.55 -26.05
N GLN A 51 -10.97 -17.32 -26.50
CA GLN A 51 -10.19 -16.68 -27.57
C GLN A 51 -8.84 -16.15 -27.08
N LEU A 52 -8.75 -15.80 -25.80
CA LEU A 52 -7.54 -15.32 -25.13
C LEU A 52 -6.87 -14.12 -25.82
N PRO A 53 -7.59 -13.05 -26.25
CA PRO A 53 -7.00 -11.94 -27.00
C PRO A 53 -5.91 -11.18 -26.21
N ILE A 54 -6.13 -10.94 -24.91
CA ILE A 54 -5.22 -10.21 -24.02
C ILE A 54 -3.99 -11.08 -23.73
N PHE A 55 -4.22 -12.34 -23.35
CA PHE A 55 -3.17 -13.30 -23.05
C PHE A 55 -2.29 -13.54 -24.27
N SER A 56 -2.89 -13.71 -25.46
CA SER A 56 -2.14 -13.96 -26.70
C SER A 56 -1.26 -12.77 -27.09
N LYS A 57 -1.78 -11.54 -26.94
CA LYS A 57 -1.00 -10.32 -27.22
C LYS A 57 0.13 -10.15 -26.21
N THR A 58 -0.12 -10.44 -24.94
CA THR A 58 0.89 -10.40 -23.87
C THR A 58 1.98 -11.42 -24.11
N LEU A 59 1.62 -12.67 -24.43
CA LEU A 59 2.58 -13.74 -24.71
C LEU A 59 3.48 -13.41 -25.91
N PHE A 60 2.94 -12.72 -26.93
CA PHE A 60 3.74 -12.18 -28.02
C PHE A 60 4.78 -11.17 -27.51
N PHE A 61 4.37 -10.17 -26.72
CA PHE A 61 5.31 -9.18 -26.18
C PHE A 61 6.37 -9.81 -25.28
N VAL A 62 6.00 -10.78 -24.44
CA VAL A 62 6.94 -11.56 -23.61
C VAL A 62 7.97 -12.26 -24.50
N ARG A 63 7.52 -13.01 -25.51
CA ARG A 63 8.43 -13.74 -26.41
C ARG A 63 9.41 -12.80 -27.10
N GLU A 64 8.94 -11.67 -27.61
CA GLU A 64 9.79 -10.72 -28.36
C GLU A 64 10.71 -9.91 -27.42
N ASN A 65 10.19 -9.38 -26.31
CA ASN A 65 10.84 -8.29 -25.58
C ASN A 65 11.33 -8.66 -24.18
N TYR A 66 10.87 -9.77 -23.58
CA TYR A 66 11.26 -10.11 -22.21
C TYR A 66 12.77 -10.34 -22.08
N PHE A 67 13.37 -9.78 -21.03
CA PHE A 67 14.82 -9.71 -20.83
C PHE A 67 15.50 -11.08 -20.75
N ASP A 68 14.98 -11.99 -19.92
CA ASP A 68 15.59 -13.30 -19.66
C ASP A 68 14.82 -14.42 -20.36
N LYS A 69 15.26 -14.80 -21.55
CA LYS A 69 14.61 -15.85 -22.34
C LYS A 69 14.69 -17.24 -21.69
N ASN A 70 15.61 -17.46 -20.74
CA ASN A 70 15.76 -18.76 -20.07
C ASN A 70 14.68 -19.01 -19.01
N ARG A 71 13.99 -17.95 -18.57
CA ARG A 71 12.87 -18.04 -17.61
C ARG A 71 11.54 -18.38 -18.25
N LEU A 72 11.47 -18.45 -19.58
CA LEU A 72 10.27 -18.86 -20.30
C LEU A 72 10.05 -20.37 -20.13
N ASP A 73 9.27 -20.74 -19.11
CA ASP A 73 8.80 -22.11 -18.86
C ASP A 73 7.28 -22.17 -19.09
N PRO A 74 6.82 -22.61 -20.28
CA PRO A 74 5.40 -22.62 -20.64
C PRO A 74 4.54 -23.44 -19.68
N ARG A 75 5.06 -24.53 -19.09
CA ARG A 75 4.30 -25.34 -18.14
C ARG A 75 4.11 -24.58 -16.83
N ARG A 76 5.20 -24.00 -16.29
CA ARG A 76 5.13 -23.18 -15.08
C ARG A 76 4.24 -21.97 -15.28
N MET A 77 4.33 -21.33 -16.44
CA MET A 77 3.49 -20.20 -16.85
C MET A 77 2.00 -20.57 -16.87
N LEU A 78 1.62 -21.76 -17.37
CA LEU A 78 0.23 -22.24 -17.30
C LEU A 78 -0.23 -22.42 -15.85
N VAL A 79 0.63 -23.01 -15.04
CA VAL A 79 0.39 -23.28 -13.62
C VAL A 79 0.24 -21.94 -12.87
N GLY A 80 1.14 -20.98 -13.04
CA GLY A 80 1.00 -19.64 -12.46
C GLY A 80 -0.30 -18.95 -12.89
N ALA A 81 -0.67 -19.04 -14.17
CA ALA A 81 -1.93 -18.50 -14.68
C ALA A 81 -3.15 -19.08 -13.94
N LEU A 82 -3.22 -20.40 -13.78
CA LEU A 82 -4.32 -21.05 -13.07
C LEU A 82 -4.34 -20.72 -11.57
N ASP A 83 -3.18 -20.49 -10.93
CA ASP A 83 -3.12 -20.09 -9.52
C ASP A 83 -3.75 -18.74 -9.27
N PHE A 84 -3.41 -17.76 -10.11
CA PHE A 84 -3.99 -16.43 -9.97
C PHE A 84 -5.49 -16.46 -10.25
N VAL A 85 -5.94 -17.28 -11.22
CA VAL A 85 -7.37 -17.46 -11.47
C VAL A 85 -8.10 -18.04 -10.26
N GLN A 86 -7.60 -19.09 -9.58
CA GLN A 86 -8.28 -19.61 -8.38
C GLN A 86 -8.25 -18.65 -7.20
N ARG A 87 -7.17 -17.86 -7.08
CA ARG A 87 -7.03 -16.86 -6.02
C ARG A 87 -8.04 -15.73 -6.21
N ASP A 88 -8.20 -15.26 -7.44
CA ASP A 88 -8.99 -14.08 -7.76
C ASP A 88 -10.46 -14.45 -8.07
N VAL A 89 -10.77 -15.72 -8.36
CA VAL A 89 -12.12 -16.22 -8.70
C VAL A 89 -12.52 -17.39 -7.79
N PRO A 90 -13.26 -17.14 -6.69
CA PRO A 90 -13.56 -18.15 -5.66
C PRO A 90 -14.30 -19.40 -6.15
N GLU A 91 -15.04 -19.30 -7.26
CA GLU A 91 -15.77 -20.42 -7.85
C GLU A 91 -14.87 -21.43 -8.58
N ILE A 92 -13.63 -21.04 -8.90
CA ILE A 92 -12.67 -21.85 -9.63
C ILE A 92 -11.65 -22.40 -8.64
N LEU A 93 -11.58 -23.73 -8.53
CA LEU A 93 -10.59 -24.41 -7.70
C LEU A 93 -9.66 -25.24 -8.59
N ILE A 94 -8.36 -25.15 -8.30
CA ILE A 94 -7.33 -25.87 -9.04
C ILE A 94 -6.71 -26.92 -8.12
N ASP A 95 -7.04 -28.18 -8.38
CA ASP A 95 -6.51 -29.30 -7.62
C ASP A 95 -5.19 -29.74 -8.24
N ARG A 96 -4.11 -29.45 -7.52
CA ARG A 96 -2.74 -29.86 -7.80
C ARG A 96 -2.28 -30.67 -6.63
N TRP A 97 -2.57 -31.96 -6.65
CA TRP A 97 -1.93 -32.85 -5.69
C TRP A 97 -0.63 -33.35 -6.32
N PRO A 98 0.54 -32.70 -6.07
CA PRO A 98 1.82 -33.14 -6.64
C PRO A 98 2.18 -34.57 -6.21
N GLU A 99 1.63 -35.05 -5.08
CA GLU A 99 1.79 -36.42 -4.59
C GLU A 99 1.00 -37.47 -5.39
N ARG A 100 0.06 -37.07 -6.28
CA ARG A 100 -0.77 -38.00 -7.06
C ARG A 100 -0.46 -38.01 -8.56
N ASP A 101 -0.30 -36.86 -9.22
CA ASP A 101 0.11 -36.82 -10.64
C ASP A 101 0.61 -35.42 -11.11
N PRO A 102 1.92 -35.19 -11.29
CA PRO A 102 2.47 -33.91 -11.77
C PRO A 102 2.22 -33.62 -13.27
N LYS A 103 1.54 -34.52 -13.99
CA LYS A 103 1.31 -34.41 -15.44
C LYS A 103 -0.04 -33.82 -15.82
N GLN A 104 -0.93 -33.63 -14.86
CA GLN A 104 -2.29 -33.12 -15.10
C GLN A 104 -2.72 -32.14 -14.03
N VAL A 105 -3.71 -31.31 -14.37
CA VAL A 105 -4.38 -30.40 -13.44
C VAL A 105 -5.88 -30.66 -13.48
N THR A 106 -6.53 -30.74 -12.32
CA THR A 106 -7.99 -30.85 -12.24
C THR A 106 -8.58 -29.48 -11.92
N VAL A 107 -9.39 -28.96 -12.84
CA VAL A 107 -10.10 -27.69 -12.67
C VAL A 107 -11.53 -28.00 -12.22
N LYS A 108 -11.96 -27.40 -11.12
CA LYS A 108 -13.31 -27.52 -10.59
C LYS A 108 -14.00 -26.16 -10.64
N VAL A 109 -15.22 -26.12 -11.17
CA VAL A 109 -16.04 -24.89 -11.26
C VAL A 109 -17.49 -25.26 -10.95
N ASN A 110 -18.06 -24.66 -9.90
CA ASN A 110 -19.45 -24.87 -9.47
C ASN A 110 -19.88 -26.36 -9.42
N GLY A 111 -19.04 -27.21 -8.82
CA GLY A 111 -19.31 -28.65 -8.66
C GLY A 111 -19.06 -29.52 -9.89
N GLN A 112 -18.77 -28.92 -11.05
CA GLN A 112 -18.23 -29.65 -12.20
C GLN A 112 -16.71 -29.74 -12.08
N GLN A 113 -16.11 -30.83 -12.55
CA GLN A 113 -14.66 -30.99 -12.58
C GLN A 113 -14.18 -31.66 -13.86
N ARG A 114 -13.01 -31.25 -14.35
CA ARG A 114 -12.35 -31.88 -15.48
C ARG A 114 -10.83 -31.85 -15.30
N SER A 115 -10.17 -32.94 -15.64
CA SER A 115 -8.71 -33.04 -15.66
C SER A 115 -8.15 -32.70 -17.04
N PHE A 116 -7.06 -31.94 -17.07
CA PHE A 116 -6.37 -31.50 -18.28
C PHE A 116 -4.90 -31.93 -18.21
N PRO A 117 -4.37 -32.60 -19.24
CA PRO A 117 -2.95 -32.92 -19.30
C PRO A 117 -2.12 -31.65 -19.54
N ILE A 118 -1.09 -31.45 -18.72
CA ILE A 118 -0.16 -30.31 -18.78
C ILE A 118 1.28 -30.76 -19.13
N ASP A 119 1.52 -32.06 -19.26
CA ASP A 119 2.81 -32.63 -19.65
C ASP A 119 3.26 -32.24 -21.06
N ARG A 120 2.29 -32.01 -21.96
CA ARG A 120 2.50 -31.54 -23.34
C ARG A 120 2.70 -30.03 -23.49
N VAL A 121 2.77 -29.28 -22.38
CA VAL A 121 2.95 -27.82 -22.40
C VAL A 121 4.44 -27.50 -22.33
N ASP A 122 5.07 -27.46 -23.49
CA ASP A 122 6.51 -27.29 -23.69
C ASP A 122 6.88 -26.02 -24.47
N ALA A 123 5.89 -25.29 -24.96
CA ALA A 123 6.08 -24.12 -25.82
C ALA A 123 4.96 -23.08 -25.63
N PRO A 124 5.20 -21.80 -25.99
CA PRO A 124 4.18 -20.75 -25.90
C PRO A 124 2.85 -21.08 -26.62
N TRP A 125 2.90 -21.77 -27.77
CA TRP A 125 1.69 -22.17 -28.49
C TRP A 125 0.90 -23.28 -27.78
N SER A 126 1.59 -24.26 -27.17
CA SER A 126 0.96 -25.34 -26.41
C SER A 126 0.40 -24.84 -25.07
N LEU A 127 1.03 -23.82 -24.47
CA LEU A 127 0.49 -23.05 -23.34
C LEU A 127 -0.85 -22.40 -23.70
N ARG A 128 -0.89 -21.57 -24.74
CA ARG A 128 -2.13 -20.90 -25.19
C ARG A 128 -3.23 -21.92 -25.49
N SER A 129 -2.89 -23.00 -26.19
CA SER A 129 -3.85 -24.03 -26.58
C SER A 129 -4.45 -24.75 -25.37
N SER A 130 -3.63 -25.02 -24.35
CA SER A 130 -4.07 -25.67 -23.12
C SER A 130 -4.96 -24.75 -22.27
N LEU A 131 -4.58 -23.48 -22.14
CA LEU A 131 -5.41 -22.49 -21.43
C LEU A 131 -6.75 -22.28 -22.15
N GLN A 132 -6.75 -22.26 -23.49
CA GLN A 132 -7.98 -22.21 -24.29
C GLN A 132 -8.88 -23.43 -24.02
N GLU A 133 -8.33 -24.64 -23.95
CA GLU A 133 -9.11 -25.86 -23.63
C GLU A 133 -9.73 -25.77 -22.23
N ILE A 134 -8.98 -25.28 -21.25
CA ILE A 134 -9.45 -25.08 -19.88
C ILE A 134 -10.55 -24.03 -19.84
N PHE A 135 -10.38 -22.87 -20.49
CA PHE A 135 -11.38 -21.80 -20.46
C PHE A 135 -12.66 -22.12 -21.23
N ARG A 136 -12.62 -23.00 -22.24
CA ARG A 136 -13.82 -23.61 -22.83
C ARG A 136 -14.63 -24.45 -21.84
N PHE A 137 -13.98 -25.01 -20.83
CA PHE A 137 -14.65 -25.69 -19.73
C PHE A 137 -15.07 -24.70 -18.63
N VAL A 138 -14.24 -23.72 -18.28
CA VAL A 138 -14.54 -22.75 -17.20
C VAL A 138 -15.74 -21.89 -17.53
N GLN A 139 -15.72 -21.15 -18.65
CA GLN A 139 -16.73 -20.13 -18.98
C GLN A 139 -18.19 -20.61 -18.88
N PRO A 140 -18.60 -21.76 -19.46
CA PRO A 140 -19.99 -22.21 -19.38
C PRO A 140 -20.41 -22.70 -17.99
N ASN A 141 -19.45 -22.97 -17.08
CA ASN A 141 -19.71 -23.45 -15.73
C ASN A 141 -19.65 -22.34 -14.66
N LEU A 142 -19.35 -21.08 -15.02
CA LEU A 142 -19.37 -19.94 -14.10
C LEU A 142 -20.80 -19.58 -13.69
N GLN A 143 -20.96 -18.99 -12.50
CA GLN A 143 -22.25 -18.43 -12.09
C GLN A 143 -22.65 -17.28 -13.04
N PRO A 144 -23.93 -17.21 -13.45
CA PRO A 144 -24.40 -16.14 -14.30
C PRO A 144 -24.38 -14.79 -13.55
N VAL A 145 -23.96 -13.75 -14.27
CA VAL A 145 -23.98 -12.34 -13.81
C VAL A 145 -24.84 -11.51 -14.76
N PRO A 146 -25.26 -10.29 -14.39
CA PRO A 146 -25.96 -9.40 -15.30
C PRO A 146 -25.19 -9.23 -16.62
N GLU A 147 -25.90 -9.19 -17.75
CA GLU A 147 -25.29 -9.15 -19.09
C GLU A 147 -24.32 -7.97 -19.29
N LYS A 148 -24.57 -6.86 -18.61
CA LYS A 148 -23.69 -5.67 -18.63
C LYS A 148 -22.33 -5.89 -17.93
N GLU A 149 -22.24 -6.87 -17.02
CA GLU A 149 -21.06 -7.17 -16.20
C GLU A 149 -20.32 -8.41 -16.69
N GLU A 150 -21.00 -9.30 -17.44
CA GLU A 150 -20.44 -10.56 -17.96
C GLU A 150 -19.12 -10.34 -18.71
N ALA A 151 -19.08 -9.39 -19.65
CA ALA A 151 -17.89 -9.15 -20.45
C ALA A 151 -16.70 -8.65 -19.62
N ARG A 152 -16.94 -7.78 -18.62
CA ARG A 152 -15.91 -7.28 -17.71
C ARG A 152 -15.34 -8.39 -16.85
N ARG A 153 -16.22 -9.20 -16.26
CA ARG A 153 -15.84 -10.37 -15.46
C ARG A 153 -14.94 -11.33 -16.25
N LEU A 154 -15.26 -11.62 -17.51
CA LEU A 154 -14.43 -12.50 -18.33
C LEU A 154 -13.06 -11.87 -18.66
N VAL A 155 -13.01 -10.56 -18.88
CA VAL A 155 -11.73 -9.84 -19.05
C VAL A 155 -10.88 -9.93 -17.79
N GLU A 156 -11.47 -9.72 -16.62
CA GLU A 156 -10.78 -9.83 -15.32
C GLU A 156 -10.21 -11.25 -15.11
N ILE A 157 -10.96 -12.30 -15.46
CA ILE A 157 -10.47 -13.71 -15.39
C ILE A 157 -9.27 -13.92 -16.32
N GLU A 158 -9.31 -13.40 -17.55
CA GLU A 158 -8.18 -13.51 -18.47
C GLU A 158 -6.96 -12.70 -18.00
N MET A 159 -7.19 -11.52 -17.42
CA MET A 159 -6.14 -10.70 -16.84
C MET A 159 -5.49 -11.40 -15.64
N ALA A 160 -6.26 -12.02 -14.75
CA ALA A 160 -5.74 -12.84 -13.64
C ALA A 160 -4.83 -13.97 -14.16
N ALA A 161 -5.29 -14.71 -15.18
CA ALA A 161 -4.45 -15.72 -15.84
C ALA A 161 -3.19 -15.15 -16.47
N THR A 162 -3.30 -14.00 -17.14
CA THR A 162 -2.17 -13.32 -17.77
C THR A 162 -1.15 -12.84 -16.73
N ASN A 163 -1.61 -12.32 -15.60
CA ASN A 163 -0.75 -11.89 -14.50
C ASN A 163 -0.09 -13.06 -13.78
N GLY A 164 -0.81 -14.17 -13.57
CA GLY A 164 -0.21 -15.39 -13.04
C GLY A 164 0.87 -15.97 -13.95
N MET A 165 0.70 -15.86 -15.28
CA MET A 165 1.74 -16.19 -16.26
C MET A 165 2.96 -15.28 -16.12
N LEU A 166 2.75 -13.95 -16.07
CA LEU A 166 3.83 -12.96 -15.96
C LEU A 166 4.61 -13.05 -14.64
N TYR A 167 3.93 -13.36 -13.54
CA TYR A 167 4.54 -13.49 -12.21
C TYR A 167 5.64 -14.56 -12.15
N THR A 168 5.53 -15.61 -12.98
CA THR A 168 6.56 -16.65 -13.09
C THR A 168 7.85 -16.18 -13.75
N LEU A 169 7.83 -15.01 -14.40
CA LEU A 169 8.99 -14.42 -15.05
C LEU A 169 9.80 -13.60 -14.05
N ASP A 170 9.17 -12.58 -13.45
CA ASP A 170 9.70 -11.71 -12.41
C ASP A 170 8.57 -10.96 -11.67
N PRO A 171 8.84 -10.38 -10.48
CA PRO A 171 7.84 -9.64 -9.71
C PRO A 171 7.44 -8.28 -10.29
N HIS A 172 8.08 -7.81 -11.38
CA HIS A 172 7.86 -6.47 -11.93
C HIS A 172 7.07 -6.46 -13.24
N SER A 173 6.92 -7.62 -13.88
CA SER A 173 6.18 -7.79 -15.12
C SER A 173 4.71 -8.04 -14.81
N VAL A 174 3.83 -7.14 -15.25
CA VAL A 174 2.41 -7.15 -14.89
C VAL A 174 1.57 -6.49 -15.98
N LEU A 175 0.37 -7.00 -16.18
CA LEU A 175 -0.68 -6.39 -16.96
C LEU A 175 -1.57 -5.55 -16.04
N LEU A 176 -1.59 -4.25 -16.31
CA LEU A 176 -2.38 -3.25 -15.61
C LEU A 176 -3.73 -3.07 -16.31
N ASP A 177 -4.79 -2.93 -15.52
CA ASP A 177 -6.09 -2.49 -16.02
C ASP A 177 -6.04 -1.04 -16.53
N VAL A 178 -7.16 -0.59 -17.08
CA VAL A 178 -7.28 0.72 -17.72
C VAL A 178 -7.03 1.86 -16.73
N GLU A 179 -7.56 1.76 -15.51
CA GLU A 179 -7.48 2.80 -14.49
C GLU A 179 -6.07 2.89 -13.92
N THR A 180 -5.51 1.75 -13.49
CA THR A 180 -4.14 1.62 -12.98
C THR A 180 -3.13 2.08 -14.02
N TYR A 181 -3.32 1.72 -15.30
CA TYR A 181 -2.43 2.16 -16.37
C TYR A 181 -2.47 3.68 -16.58
N LYS A 182 -3.67 4.27 -16.56
CA LYS A 182 -3.88 5.71 -16.69
C LYS A 182 -3.23 6.47 -15.53
N ASP A 183 -3.36 5.99 -14.31
CA ASP A 183 -2.77 6.60 -13.13
C ASP A 183 -1.25 6.55 -13.15
N MET A 184 -0.68 5.41 -13.51
CA MET A 184 0.77 5.27 -13.64
C MET A 184 1.34 6.16 -14.77
N ARG A 185 0.66 6.31 -15.91
CA ARG A 185 1.04 7.28 -16.95
C ARG A 185 0.96 8.72 -16.46
N THR A 186 -0.05 9.03 -15.66
CA THR A 186 -0.26 10.36 -15.09
C THR A 186 0.86 10.70 -14.09
N GLN A 187 1.25 9.76 -13.23
CA GLN A 187 2.37 9.93 -12.29
C GLN A 187 3.70 10.16 -13.02
N THR A 188 4.01 9.35 -14.03
CA THR A 188 5.26 9.45 -14.81
C THR A 188 5.37 10.72 -15.64
N GLN A 189 4.26 11.24 -16.17
CA GLN A 189 4.25 12.53 -16.88
C GLN A 189 4.61 13.72 -16.00
N GLY A 190 4.62 13.57 -14.67
CA GLY A 190 4.89 14.66 -13.72
C GLY A 190 3.85 15.78 -13.77
N LYS A 191 2.68 15.50 -14.36
CA LYS A 191 1.54 16.42 -14.38
C LYS A 191 0.22 15.65 -14.40
N PHE A 192 -0.78 16.18 -13.70
CA PHE A 192 -2.13 15.62 -13.69
C PHE A 192 -3.20 16.71 -13.65
N GLY A 193 -4.40 16.39 -14.11
CA GLY A 193 -5.55 17.30 -13.97
C GLY A 193 -6.06 17.30 -12.53
N GLY A 194 -6.07 18.46 -11.87
CA GLY A 194 -6.49 18.57 -10.47
C GLY A 194 -6.43 19.99 -9.93
N LEU A 195 -6.39 20.11 -8.60
CA LEU A 195 -6.54 21.39 -7.90
C LEU A 195 -5.22 21.95 -7.34
N GLY A 196 -4.24 21.08 -7.09
CA GLY A 196 -2.98 21.44 -6.46
C GLY A 196 -3.09 21.61 -4.95
N ILE A 197 -3.66 20.61 -4.27
CA ILE A 197 -3.69 20.53 -2.81
C ILE A 197 -3.08 19.22 -2.34
N VAL A 198 -2.41 19.30 -1.20
CA VAL A 198 -2.03 18.14 -0.41
C VAL A 198 -3.08 18.00 0.70
N ILE A 199 -3.71 16.84 0.77
CA ILE A 199 -4.72 16.49 1.78
C ILE A 199 -4.19 15.36 2.66
N GLU A 200 -4.72 15.26 3.87
CA GLU A 200 -4.40 14.24 4.85
C GLU A 200 -5.66 13.82 5.62
N MET A 201 -5.61 12.66 6.25
CA MET A 201 -6.64 12.23 7.19
C MET A 201 -6.29 12.74 8.60
N ASP A 202 -7.16 13.55 9.21
CA ASP A 202 -6.89 14.03 10.57
C ASP A 202 -7.17 12.95 11.63
N LYS A 203 -6.82 13.24 12.89
CA LYS A 203 -7.04 12.33 14.05
C LYS A 203 -8.51 11.95 14.30
N LYS A 204 -9.46 12.59 13.63
CA LYS A 204 -10.90 12.32 13.70
C LYS A 204 -11.42 11.69 12.41
N ASN A 205 -10.55 11.17 11.55
CA ASN A 205 -10.89 10.58 10.25
C ASN A 205 -11.63 11.56 9.33
N ARG A 206 -11.21 12.83 9.28
CA ARG A 206 -11.72 13.84 8.36
C ARG A 206 -10.67 14.23 7.33
N ILE A 207 -11.07 14.28 6.06
CA ILE A 207 -10.25 14.80 4.97
C ILE A 207 -9.91 16.27 5.25
N THR A 208 -8.63 16.58 5.39
CA THR A 208 -8.13 17.89 5.80
C THR A 208 -7.07 18.38 4.83
N VAL A 209 -7.10 19.67 4.49
CA VAL A 209 -6.06 20.29 3.66
C VAL A 209 -4.79 20.44 4.50
N LYS A 210 -3.75 19.67 4.16
CA LYS A 210 -2.41 19.86 4.74
C LYS A 210 -1.83 21.18 4.26
N ARG A 211 -1.79 21.39 2.94
CA ARG A 211 -1.42 22.67 2.31
C ARG A 211 -1.88 22.78 0.86
N PRO A 212 -2.26 23.98 0.39
CA PRO A 212 -2.29 24.28 -1.03
C PRO A 212 -0.87 24.35 -1.62
N MET A 213 -0.72 23.96 -2.88
CA MET A 213 0.54 24.03 -3.60
C MET A 213 0.71 25.43 -4.22
N PRO A 214 1.94 25.98 -4.28
CA PRO A 214 2.20 27.27 -4.93
C PRO A 214 1.71 27.31 -6.38
N GLU A 215 1.20 28.48 -6.79
CA GLU A 215 0.73 28.77 -8.16
C GLU A 215 -0.40 27.87 -8.71
N THR A 216 -1.08 27.11 -7.85
CA THR A 216 -2.17 26.21 -8.25
C THR A 216 -3.58 26.81 -8.09
N PRO A 217 -4.61 26.27 -8.78
CA PRO A 217 -5.99 26.71 -8.64
C PRO A 217 -6.46 26.79 -7.19
N ALA A 218 -6.13 25.79 -6.37
CA ALA A 218 -6.54 25.74 -4.97
C ALA A 218 -5.98 26.89 -4.12
N MET A 219 -4.71 27.23 -4.33
CA MET A 219 -4.11 28.38 -3.65
C MET A 219 -4.74 29.69 -4.13
N ARG A 220 -5.01 29.82 -5.44
CA ARG A 220 -5.66 31.02 -6.02
C ARG A 220 -7.07 31.27 -5.47
N VAL A 221 -7.86 30.22 -5.24
CA VAL A 221 -9.21 30.37 -4.66
C VAL A 221 -9.21 30.57 -3.14
N GLY A 222 -8.05 30.44 -2.48
CA GLY A 222 -7.91 30.72 -1.05
C GLY A 222 -8.27 29.56 -0.11
N LEU A 223 -8.12 28.31 -0.57
CA LEU A 223 -8.02 27.16 0.34
C LEU A 223 -6.81 27.36 1.27
N LYS A 224 -6.92 26.90 2.52
CA LYS A 224 -5.91 27.10 3.56
C LYS A 224 -5.56 25.78 4.25
N PRO A 225 -4.34 25.65 4.81
CA PRO A 225 -4.04 24.58 5.75
C PRO A 225 -5.11 24.48 6.84
N LYS A 226 -5.43 23.25 7.25
CA LYS A 226 -6.45 22.86 8.24
C LYS A 226 -7.91 23.07 7.82
N ASP A 227 -8.19 23.45 6.58
CA ASP A 227 -9.55 23.38 6.06
C ASP A 227 -10.02 21.92 6.03
N HIS A 228 -11.16 21.61 6.66
CA HIS A 228 -11.76 20.28 6.61
C HIS A 228 -12.68 20.19 5.39
N ILE A 229 -12.34 19.36 4.42
CA ILE A 229 -13.21 19.15 3.24
C ILE A 229 -14.39 18.30 3.69
N VAL A 230 -15.59 18.88 3.69
CA VAL A 230 -16.84 18.22 4.14
C VAL A 230 -17.71 17.74 2.98
N ARG A 231 -17.46 18.24 1.76
CA ARG A 231 -18.18 17.82 0.55
C ARG A 231 -17.36 18.12 -0.71
N ILE A 232 -17.39 17.21 -1.68
CA ILE A 232 -16.82 17.37 -3.02
C ILE A 232 -17.96 17.19 -4.03
N ASN A 233 -18.18 18.18 -4.90
CA ASN A 233 -19.38 18.31 -5.71
C ASN A 233 -20.64 18.14 -4.86
N ASN A 234 -21.42 17.10 -5.15
CA ASN A 234 -22.65 16.76 -4.44
C ASN A 234 -22.48 15.54 -3.51
N GLU A 235 -21.24 15.17 -3.19
CA GLU A 235 -20.90 13.99 -2.39
C GLU A 235 -20.23 14.36 -1.06
N SER A 236 -20.81 13.86 0.03
CA SER A 236 -20.24 14.00 1.39
C SER A 236 -18.89 13.30 1.47
N THR A 237 -17.92 13.91 2.16
CA THR A 237 -16.62 13.29 2.45
C THR A 237 -16.60 12.49 3.75
N MET A 238 -17.73 12.36 4.45
CA MET A 238 -17.78 11.50 5.64
C MET A 238 -17.52 10.05 5.29
N ASN A 239 -16.60 9.43 6.05
CA ASN A 239 -16.10 8.07 5.82
C ASN A 239 -15.50 7.83 4.43
N MET A 240 -15.22 8.90 3.68
CA MET A 240 -14.47 8.82 2.43
C MET A 240 -13.00 8.59 2.77
N THR A 241 -12.40 7.61 2.13
CA THR A 241 -10.96 7.37 2.22
C THR A 241 -10.18 8.50 1.56
N LEU A 242 -8.89 8.60 1.86
CA LEU A 242 -8.03 9.59 1.23
C LEU A 242 -7.98 9.41 -0.29
N ASN A 243 -7.86 8.16 -0.76
CA ASN A 243 -7.82 7.81 -2.19
C ASN A 243 -9.11 8.20 -2.91
N GLU A 244 -10.28 7.87 -2.35
CA GLU A 244 -11.57 8.27 -2.91
C GLU A 244 -11.73 9.79 -3.02
N ALA A 245 -11.20 10.55 -2.05
CA ALA A 245 -11.19 12.00 -2.10
C ALA A 245 -10.25 12.50 -3.22
N VAL A 246 -9.05 11.92 -3.35
CA VAL A 246 -8.10 12.25 -4.42
C VAL A 246 -8.71 12.03 -5.80
N GLU A 247 -9.35 10.88 -6.02
CA GLU A 247 -10.03 10.54 -7.28
C GLU A 247 -11.08 11.57 -7.67
N ARG A 248 -11.89 12.02 -6.70
CA ARG A 248 -12.95 13.03 -6.93
C ARG A 248 -12.41 14.45 -7.14
N LEU A 249 -11.33 14.80 -6.46
CA LEU A 249 -10.69 16.11 -6.60
C LEU A 249 -9.90 16.20 -7.92
N ARG A 250 -9.34 15.09 -8.40
CA ARG A 250 -8.77 14.96 -9.74
C ARG A 250 -9.85 14.91 -10.81
N GLY A 251 -9.44 15.07 -12.06
CA GLY A 251 -10.33 15.06 -13.22
C GLY A 251 -9.75 15.82 -14.40
N ASP A 252 -10.48 15.82 -15.51
CA ASP A 252 -10.04 16.45 -16.74
C ASP A 252 -9.79 17.96 -16.55
N VAL A 253 -8.75 18.47 -17.20
CA VAL A 253 -8.40 19.90 -17.16
C VAL A 253 -9.55 20.74 -17.71
N ASP A 254 -9.70 21.96 -17.20
CA ASP A 254 -10.77 22.92 -17.52
C ASP A 254 -12.18 22.52 -17.05
N THR A 255 -12.32 21.36 -16.38
CA THR A 255 -13.57 21.02 -15.67
C THR A 255 -13.60 21.65 -14.28
N ASN A 256 -14.80 21.89 -13.76
CA ASN A 256 -14.98 22.47 -12.42
C ASN A 256 -15.23 21.36 -11.37
N VAL A 257 -14.82 21.64 -10.14
CA VAL A 257 -15.21 20.88 -8.94
C VAL A 257 -15.62 21.86 -7.84
N ASP A 258 -16.71 21.56 -7.17
CA ASP A 258 -17.15 22.31 -5.99
C ASP A 258 -16.60 21.66 -4.73
N VAL A 259 -15.74 22.36 -3.98
CA VAL A 259 -15.19 21.88 -2.71
C VAL A 259 -15.81 22.69 -1.58
N TYR A 260 -16.44 22.02 -0.63
CA TYR A 260 -17.00 22.67 0.56
C TYR A 260 -16.14 22.34 1.74
N VAL A 261 -15.74 23.38 2.48
CA VAL A 261 -14.87 23.22 3.65
C VAL A 261 -15.46 23.81 4.90
N ASP A 262 -15.29 23.11 6.02
CA ASP A 262 -15.43 23.69 7.34
C ASP A 262 -14.09 24.29 7.76
N ARG A 263 -14.12 25.56 8.20
CA ARG A 263 -12.93 26.33 8.56
C ARG A 263 -13.12 26.88 9.96
N GLU A 264 -12.14 26.63 10.81
CA GLU A 264 -12.15 27.11 12.20
C GLU A 264 -12.44 28.63 12.28
N GLY A 265 -13.40 29.00 13.13
CA GLY A 265 -13.85 30.38 13.31
C GLY A 265 -14.84 30.90 12.26
N VAL A 266 -15.28 30.06 11.29
CA VAL A 266 -16.30 30.41 10.29
C VAL A 266 -17.55 29.56 10.52
N THR A 267 -18.72 30.17 10.63
CA THR A 267 -19.98 29.43 10.76
C THR A 267 -20.47 28.93 9.39
N GLY A 268 -20.63 27.61 9.25
CA GLY A 268 -21.12 26.96 8.03
C GLY A 268 -20.03 26.67 6.99
N ALA A 269 -20.31 25.71 6.10
CA ALA A 269 -19.34 25.28 5.10
C ALA A 269 -19.14 26.33 3.99
N LYS A 270 -17.89 26.68 3.71
CA LYS A 270 -17.51 27.57 2.60
C LYS A 270 -17.40 26.80 1.30
N LYS A 271 -18.11 27.24 0.27
CA LYS A 271 -18.03 26.71 -1.10
C LYS A 271 -16.89 27.36 -1.88
N PHE A 272 -16.04 26.54 -2.49
CA PHE A 272 -15.06 26.93 -3.50
C PHE A 272 -15.35 26.19 -4.80
N THR A 273 -15.70 26.90 -5.87
CA THR A 273 -15.73 26.32 -7.21
C THR A 273 -14.34 26.49 -7.82
N ILE A 274 -13.68 25.37 -8.11
CA ILE A 274 -12.28 25.33 -8.52
C ILE A 274 -12.21 24.71 -9.92
N THR A 275 -11.65 25.43 -10.88
CA THR A 275 -11.37 24.90 -12.21
C THR A 275 -10.09 24.08 -12.15
N ARG A 276 -10.18 22.80 -12.55
CA ARG A 276 -9.04 21.89 -12.62
C ARG A 276 -8.03 22.40 -13.64
N ALA A 277 -6.75 22.36 -13.29
CA ALA A 277 -5.65 22.71 -14.16
C ALA A 277 -4.64 21.56 -14.21
N PHE A 278 -3.68 21.63 -15.12
CA PHE A 278 -2.49 20.80 -15.02
C PHE A 278 -1.71 21.18 -13.76
N ILE A 279 -1.66 20.25 -12.81
CA ILE A 279 -0.87 20.33 -11.59
C ILE A 279 0.44 19.62 -11.83
N ARG A 280 1.55 20.27 -11.45
CA ARG A 280 2.89 19.70 -11.49
C ARG A 280 3.37 19.53 -10.06
N PRO A 281 3.37 18.30 -9.51
CA PRO A 281 4.00 18.05 -8.23
C PRO A 281 5.50 18.36 -8.32
N PRO A 282 6.07 19.05 -7.31
CA PRO A 282 7.50 19.21 -7.24
C PRO A 282 8.13 17.84 -6.96
N ALA A 283 9.22 17.54 -7.66
CA ALA A 283 10.05 16.37 -7.40
C ALA A 283 10.88 16.55 -6.12
N ILE A 284 11.18 17.80 -5.75
CA ILE A 284 11.81 18.18 -4.48
C ILE A 284 10.73 18.67 -3.51
N ASP A 285 10.39 17.87 -2.51
CA ASP A 285 9.44 18.24 -1.45
C ASP A 285 9.91 17.69 -0.09
N PRO A 286 9.94 18.51 0.99
CA PRO A 286 9.67 19.95 1.01
C PRO A 286 10.66 20.76 0.15
N PRO A 287 10.37 22.06 -0.13
CA PRO A 287 11.27 22.91 -0.89
C PRO A 287 12.71 22.88 -0.37
N ALA A 288 13.68 22.95 -1.28
CA ALA A 288 15.10 22.96 -0.93
C ALA A 288 15.42 24.05 0.11
N ARG A 289 16.33 23.75 1.04
CA ARG A 289 16.66 24.61 2.18
C ARG A 289 18.15 24.75 2.43
N ILE A 290 18.52 25.83 3.10
CA ILE A 290 19.87 26.06 3.60
C ILE A 290 19.93 25.65 5.08
N LEU A 291 20.77 24.67 5.37
CA LEU A 291 21.05 24.23 6.73
C LEU A 291 22.19 25.05 7.30
N ALA A 292 21.92 25.80 8.37
CA ALA A 292 22.95 26.47 9.13
C ALA A 292 23.76 25.47 9.98
N VAL A 293 25.09 25.59 9.93
CA VAL A 293 26.00 24.83 10.79
C VAL A 293 26.31 25.66 12.04
N PRO A 294 26.05 25.14 13.26
CA PRO A 294 26.39 25.84 14.49
C PRO A 294 27.89 26.15 14.55
N ALA A 295 28.25 27.42 14.70
CA ALA A 295 29.65 27.83 14.83
C ALA A 295 30.15 27.61 16.27
N GLY A 296 31.32 26.97 16.41
CA GLY A 296 32.07 26.99 17.66
C GLY A 296 32.72 28.37 17.92
N PRO A 297 33.22 28.65 19.13
CA PRO A 297 33.91 29.90 19.43
C PRO A 297 35.08 30.13 18.45
N GLY A 298 35.03 31.22 17.68
CA GLY A 298 36.07 31.59 16.70
C GLY A 298 35.94 30.97 15.30
N GLN A 299 34.85 30.26 14.99
CA GLN A 299 34.59 29.71 13.64
C GLN A 299 33.54 30.52 12.87
N ALA A 300 33.70 30.60 11.54
CA ALA A 300 32.70 31.18 10.67
C ALA A 300 31.52 30.20 10.48
N ALA A 301 30.29 30.70 10.55
CA ALA A 301 29.11 29.91 10.24
C ALA A 301 29.18 29.38 8.81
N SER A 302 28.94 28.08 8.63
CA SER A 302 28.89 27.43 7.32
C SER A 302 27.43 27.14 6.94
N LYS A 303 27.16 27.15 5.64
CA LYS A 303 25.85 26.85 5.06
C LYS A 303 25.94 25.56 4.27
N ILE A 304 24.99 24.65 4.43
CA ILE A 304 24.91 23.41 3.66
C ILE A 304 23.58 23.41 2.90
N GLY A 305 23.62 23.11 1.59
CA GLY A 305 22.41 22.95 0.80
C GLY A 305 21.77 21.60 1.10
N TYR A 306 20.45 21.56 1.24
CA TYR A 306 19.70 20.32 1.41
C TYR A 306 18.50 20.30 0.47
N PHE A 307 18.30 19.17 -0.18
CA PHE A 307 17.05 18.88 -0.88
C PHE A 307 16.70 17.41 -0.71
N HIS A 308 15.40 17.13 -0.70
CA HIS A 308 14.86 15.79 -0.67
C HIS A 308 14.12 15.51 -1.97
N MET A 309 14.67 14.60 -2.78
CA MET A 309 14.04 14.16 -4.02
C MET A 309 13.05 13.04 -3.69
N GLN A 310 11.75 13.31 -3.80
CA GLN A 310 10.70 12.35 -3.49
C GLN A 310 10.55 11.28 -4.57
N HIS A 311 10.69 11.68 -5.84
CA HIS A 311 10.51 10.82 -7.00
C HIS A 311 11.21 11.41 -8.24
N PHE A 312 11.48 10.58 -9.24
CA PHE A 312 12.03 11.00 -10.53
C PHE A 312 10.90 11.19 -11.56
N SER A 313 10.34 12.39 -11.65
CA SER A 313 9.32 12.77 -12.64
C SER A 313 9.89 13.70 -13.71
N ALA A 314 9.10 14.02 -14.73
CA ALA A 314 9.53 14.90 -15.82
C ALA A 314 10.09 16.27 -15.36
N ASN A 315 9.75 16.73 -14.15
CA ASN A 315 10.19 18.01 -13.59
C ASN A 315 11.49 17.92 -12.77
N SER A 316 11.97 16.72 -12.41
CA SER A 316 13.08 16.55 -11.45
C SER A 316 14.35 17.32 -11.79
N ALA A 317 14.77 17.32 -13.07
CA ALA A 317 15.94 18.08 -13.50
C ALA A 317 15.76 19.60 -13.34
N ASN A 318 14.54 20.13 -13.54
CA ASN A 318 14.26 21.56 -13.41
C ASN A 318 14.27 21.98 -11.93
N ASP A 319 13.56 21.24 -11.08
CA ASP A 319 13.51 21.50 -9.64
C ASP A 319 14.92 21.43 -9.03
N LEU A 320 15.73 20.46 -9.48
CA LEU A 320 17.13 20.36 -9.08
C LEU A 320 17.94 21.58 -9.54
N SER A 321 17.77 22.03 -10.78
CA SER A 321 18.45 23.23 -11.29
C SER A 321 18.13 24.47 -10.45
N GLU A 322 16.87 24.66 -10.05
CA GLU A 322 16.46 25.76 -9.17
C GLU A 322 17.12 25.65 -7.78
N ALA A 323 17.16 24.45 -7.20
CA ALA A 323 17.83 24.20 -5.93
C ALA A 323 19.35 24.48 -6.02
N LEU A 324 20.03 24.03 -7.09
CA LEU A 324 21.45 24.27 -7.30
C LEU A 324 21.78 25.76 -7.50
N GLN A 325 20.94 26.50 -8.24
CA GLN A 325 21.09 27.96 -8.39
C GLN A 325 20.91 28.68 -7.06
N MET A 326 19.98 28.23 -6.20
CA MET A 326 19.85 28.76 -4.84
C MET A 326 21.12 28.48 -4.02
N PHE A 327 21.64 27.26 -4.05
CA PHE A 327 22.84 26.87 -3.31
C PHE A 327 24.10 27.62 -3.75
N GLU A 328 24.24 27.90 -5.05
CA GLU A 328 25.32 28.71 -5.60
C GLU A 328 25.24 30.16 -5.08
N ARG A 329 24.06 30.79 -5.16
CA ARG A 329 23.82 32.15 -4.64
C ARG A 329 24.13 32.25 -3.15
N GLU A 330 23.74 31.22 -2.38
CA GLU A 330 23.96 31.14 -0.94
C GLU A 330 25.38 30.71 -0.54
N ARG A 331 26.23 30.36 -1.52
CA ARG A 331 27.62 29.92 -1.35
C ARG A 331 27.75 28.79 -0.33
N VAL A 332 26.93 27.74 -0.50
CA VAL A 332 26.98 26.59 0.40
C VAL A 332 28.35 25.90 0.35
N ARG A 333 28.74 25.30 1.47
CA ARG A 333 30.01 24.57 1.65
C ARG A 333 29.91 23.08 1.31
N GLY A 334 28.70 22.56 1.12
CA GLY A 334 28.40 21.18 0.82
C GLY A 334 26.92 21.00 0.50
N ILE A 335 26.56 19.86 -0.10
CA ILE A 335 25.19 19.52 -0.47
C ILE A 335 24.82 18.16 0.14
N VAL A 336 23.67 18.09 0.80
CA VAL A 336 23.01 16.85 1.20
C VAL A 336 21.88 16.58 0.21
N MET A 337 22.03 15.50 -0.56
CA MET A 337 21.03 14.96 -1.47
C MET A 337 20.31 13.83 -0.74
N ASP A 338 19.01 14.00 -0.45
CA ASP A 338 18.24 12.99 0.27
C ASP A 338 17.34 12.19 -0.68
N LEU A 339 17.67 10.91 -0.89
CA LEU A 339 16.95 9.94 -1.71
C LEU A 339 16.21 8.88 -0.87
N ARG A 340 16.17 9.04 0.46
CA ARG A 340 15.49 8.09 1.36
C ARG A 340 14.00 8.05 1.03
N GLY A 341 13.40 6.87 0.96
CA GLY A 341 11.97 6.75 0.64
C GLY A 341 11.61 6.99 -0.84
N ASN A 342 12.58 7.27 -1.71
CA ASN A 342 12.33 7.51 -3.13
C ASN A 342 12.35 6.19 -3.94
N PRO A 343 11.18 5.70 -4.40
CA PRO A 343 11.08 4.42 -5.11
C PRO A 343 11.61 4.48 -6.57
N GLY A 344 12.11 5.64 -7.00
CA GLY A 344 12.66 5.89 -8.31
C GLY A 344 11.74 6.71 -9.20
N GLY A 345 11.60 6.31 -10.46
CA GLY A 345 10.83 7.02 -11.49
C GLY A 345 11.49 6.92 -12.86
N LEU A 346 11.39 7.98 -13.65
CA LEU A 346 11.89 8.04 -15.02
C LEU A 346 13.42 7.85 -15.08
N TYR A 347 13.84 6.87 -15.88
CA TYR A 347 15.24 6.56 -16.15
C TYR A 347 16.02 7.77 -16.69
N GLU A 348 15.44 8.52 -17.63
CA GLU A 348 16.07 9.71 -18.22
C GLU A 348 16.28 10.83 -17.19
N GLN A 349 15.43 10.90 -16.15
CA GLN A 349 15.57 11.91 -15.11
C GLN A 349 16.66 11.52 -14.11
N ALA A 350 16.84 10.22 -13.84
CA ALA A 350 17.97 9.72 -13.06
C ALA A 350 19.32 10.10 -13.71
N GLN A 351 19.39 9.99 -15.04
CA GLN A 351 20.55 10.42 -15.81
C GLN A 351 20.83 11.91 -15.65
N ARG A 352 19.82 12.77 -15.93
CA ARG A 352 19.96 14.23 -15.84
C ARG A 352 20.34 14.69 -14.44
N VAL A 353 19.75 14.07 -13.42
CA VAL A 353 20.10 14.35 -12.02
C VAL A 353 21.55 13.97 -11.73
N SER A 354 22.01 12.80 -12.21
CA SER A 354 23.41 12.38 -12.03
C SER A 354 24.39 13.29 -12.78
N ASP A 355 24.05 13.65 -14.02
CA ASP A 355 24.84 14.51 -14.92
C ASP A 355 25.08 15.89 -14.31
N ALA A 356 24.10 16.45 -13.58
CA ALA A 356 24.22 17.74 -12.89
C ALA A 356 25.34 17.79 -11.83
N PHE A 357 25.89 16.65 -11.41
CA PHE A 357 26.94 16.57 -10.39
C PHE A 357 28.27 15.98 -10.89
N ILE A 358 28.29 15.34 -12.05
CA ILE A 358 29.37 14.47 -12.51
C ILE A 358 29.88 14.98 -13.85
N LYS A 359 31.20 15.21 -13.95
CA LYS A 359 31.81 15.82 -15.14
C LYS A 359 32.09 14.85 -16.28
N SER A 360 32.39 13.59 -15.96
CA SER A 360 32.81 12.59 -16.94
C SER A 360 32.65 11.18 -16.41
N GLY A 361 32.60 10.22 -17.34
CA GLY A 361 32.39 8.80 -17.07
C GLY A 361 30.98 8.32 -17.43
N THR A 362 30.80 7.01 -17.50
CA THR A 362 29.49 6.39 -17.72
C THR A 362 28.68 6.46 -16.44
N LEU A 363 27.52 7.14 -16.47
CA LEU A 363 26.60 7.29 -15.35
C LEU A 363 25.84 5.99 -15.08
N VAL A 364 25.36 5.35 -16.15
CA VAL A 364 24.61 4.09 -16.11
C VAL A 364 24.66 3.42 -17.48
N SER A 365 24.65 2.10 -17.49
CA SER A 365 24.59 1.29 -18.71
C SER A 365 23.32 0.46 -18.72
N MET A 366 22.45 0.65 -19.70
CA MET A 366 21.34 -0.26 -19.95
C MET A 366 21.82 -1.43 -20.80
N VAL A 367 21.49 -2.67 -20.42
CA VAL A 367 21.87 -3.89 -21.13
C VAL A 367 20.62 -4.72 -21.38
N GLY A 368 20.34 -5.01 -22.64
CA GLY A 368 19.20 -5.82 -23.08
C GLY A 368 19.52 -7.31 -23.15
N VAL A 369 18.57 -8.07 -23.71
CA VAL A 369 18.59 -9.54 -23.82
C VAL A 369 19.95 -10.04 -24.33
N GLY A 370 20.57 -10.98 -23.61
CA GLY A 370 21.81 -11.65 -24.05
C GLY A 370 23.02 -10.71 -24.22
N GLY A 371 23.01 -9.53 -23.58
CA GLY A 371 24.06 -8.51 -23.73
C GLY A 371 23.90 -7.61 -24.96
N SER A 372 22.81 -7.77 -25.72
CA SER A 372 22.49 -6.91 -26.86
C SER A 372 21.93 -5.55 -26.41
N GLN A 373 21.85 -4.60 -27.35
CA GLN A 373 21.25 -3.28 -27.10
C GLN A 373 21.88 -2.52 -25.91
N ARG A 374 23.18 -2.72 -25.66
CA ARG A 374 23.91 -1.96 -24.64
C ARG A 374 23.85 -0.48 -24.98
N LYS A 375 23.34 0.33 -24.05
CA LYS A 375 23.29 1.79 -24.14
C LYS A 375 23.98 2.37 -22.92
N ASP A 376 25.14 2.97 -23.15
CA ASP A 376 25.90 3.65 -22.11
C ASP A 376 25.52 5.13 -22.10
N GLU A 377 25.06 5.60 -20.95
CA GLU A 377 24.75 7.01 -20.74
C GLU A 377 25.93 7.65 -20.03
N THR A 378 26.55 8.62 -20.69
CA THR A 378 27.78 9.27 -20.22
C THR A 378 27.52 10.67 -19.73
N ALA A 379 28.23 11.06 -18.67
CA ALA A 379 28.23 12.42 -18.18
C ALA A 379 28.77 13.41 -19.22
N SER A 380 28.20 14.61 -19.22
CA SER A 380 28.58 15.74 -20.06
C SER A 380 29.15 16.85 -19.17
N ASP A 381 30.37 17.30 -19.47
CA ASP A 381 30.98 18.44 -18.75
C ASP A 381 30.24 19.74 -19.14
N SER A 382 29.28 20.13 -18.32
CA SER A 382 28.48 21.35 -18.45
C SER A 382 29.24 22.58 -17.95
N GLY A 383 30.31 22.38 -17.16
CA GLY A 383 31.05 23.44 -16.48
C GLY A 383 30.33 24.06 -15.27
N HIS A 384 29.11 23.62 -14.99
CA HIS A 384 28.26 24.13 -13.90
C HIS A 384 28.06 23.13 -12.76
N GLU A 385 28.78 22.00 -12.77
CA GLU A 385 28.67 21.00 -11.71
C GLU A 385 29.15 21.60 -10.38
N PRO A 386 28.43 21.37 -9.26
CA PRO A 386 28.87 21.85 -7.96
C PRO A 386 30.28 21.34 -7.63
N THR A 387 31.15 22.23 -7.15
CA THR A 387 32.54 21.90 -6.74
C THR A 387 32.68 21.69 -5.24
N VAL A 388 31.57 21.44 -4.55
CA VAL A 388 31.49 21.22 -3.10
C VAL A 388 31.32 19.72 -2.78
N PRO A 389 31.69 19.26 -1.57
CA PRO A 389 31.46 17.88 -1.15
C PRO A 389 29.96 17.55 -1.07
N ILE A 390 29.62 16.30 -1.37
CA ILE A 390 28.23 15.82 -1.45
C ILE A 390 28.05 14.57 -0.58
N ALA A 391 26.99 14.57 0.22
CA ALA A 391 26.46 13.40 0.89
C ALA A 391 25.13 12.99 0.23
N VAL A 392 24.98 11.69 -0.08
CA VAL A 392 23.75 11.12 -0.63
C VAL A 392 23.12 10.23 0.44
N LEU A 393 21.94 10.58 0.92
CA LEU A 393 21.21 9.80 1.90
C LEU A 393 20.32 8.77 1.20
N VAL A 394 20.39 7.52 1.66
CA VAL A 394 19.63 6.40 1.09
C VAL A 394 19.07 5.48 2.19
N ASN A 395 18.00 4.75 1.89
CA ASN A 395 17.49 3.69 2.74
C ASN A 395 16.93 2.53 1.92
N GLN A 396 16.36 1.51 2.57
CA GLN A 396 15.77 0.34 1.91
C GLN A 396 14.65 0.67 0.90
N ASN A 397 14.03 1.84 1.01
CA ASN A 397 12.96 2.30 0.12
C ASN A 397 13.50 3.15 -1.05
N SER A 398 14.80 3.45 -1.06
CA SER A 398 15.48 4.02 -2.23
C SER A 398 15.60 2.93 -3.30
N ALA A 399 14.92 3.07 -4.44
CA ALA A 399 14.90 2.04 -5.48
C ALA A 399 15.08 2.61 -6.89
N SER A 400 15.46 1.75 -7.85
CA SER A 400 15.45 2.06 -9.29
C SER A 400 16.27 3.32 -9.63
N ALA A 401 15.66 4.38 -10.17
CA ALA A 401 16.32 5.65 -10.49
C ALA A 401 17.14 6.24 -9.33
N SER A 402 16.69 6.09 -8.08
CA SER A 402 17.47 6.50 -6.89
C SER A 402 18.79 5.75 -6.77
N GLU A 403 18.78 4.46 -7.09
CA GLU A 403 19.96 3.59 -7.04
C GLU A 403 20.91 3.85 -8.22
N ILE A 404 20.37 4.27 -9.38
CA ILE A 404 21.19 4.80 -10.49
C ILE A 404 21.97 6.02 -10.02
N VAL A 405 21.31 7.01 -9.42
CA VAL A 405 21.98 8.23 -8.92
C VAL A 405 22.97 7.88 -7.82
N ALA A 406 22.57 7.11 -6.81
CA ALA A 406 23.47 6.72 -5.72
C ALA A 406 24.68 5.92 -6.22
N GLY A 407 24.47 4.98 -7.15
CA GLY A 407 25.51 4.20 -7.80
C GLY A 407 26.46 5.05 -8.63
N ALA A 408 25.94 6.01 -9.41
CA ALA A 408 26.74 6.95 -10.19
C ALA A 408 27.63 7.81 -9.27
N MET A 409 27.03 8.41 -8.24
CA MET A 409 27.72 9.25 -7.26
C MET A 409 28.81 8.47 -6.50
N LYS A 410 28.52 7.22 -6.12
CA LYS A 410 29.46 6.34 -5.40
C LYS A 410 30.61 5.89 -6.30
N ASN A 411 30.29 5.30 -7.45
CA ASN A 411 31.26 4.56 -8.27
C ASN A 411 32.14 5.48 -9.12
N LEU A 412 31.68 6.71 -9.43
CA LEU A 412 32.48 7.75 -10.08
C LEU A 412 33.20 8.68 -9.08
N ASP A 413 33.32 8.25 -7.82
CA ASP A 413 34.08 8.96 -6.77
C ASP A 413 33.58 10.38 -6.47
N ARG A 414 32.28 10.67 -6.71
CA ARG A 414 31.73 12.03 -6.60
C ARG A 414 31.07 12.34 -5.27
N GLY A 415 30.33 11.40 -4.68
CA GLY A 415 29.57 11.63 -3.46
C GLY A 415 29.70 10.49 -2.46
N LEU A 416 29.57 10.81 -1.18
CA LEU A 416 29.57 9.84 -0.09
C LEU A 416 28.14 9.33 0.14
N VAL A 417 27.90 8.02 0.02
CA VAL A 417 26.58 7.42 0.26
C VAL A 417 26.44 7.05 1.73
N ILE A 418 25.40 7.54 2.40
CA ILE A 418 25.17 7.37 3.84
C ILE A 418 23.75 6.85 4.06
N GLY A 419 23.57 5.90 4.98
CA GLY A 419 22.24 5.43 5.37
C GLY A 419 22.17 3.92 5.44
N GLU A 420 21.18 3.32 4.79
CA GLU A 420 20.98 1.87 4.78
C GLU A 420 21.16 1.31 3.36
N GLY A 421 21.32 -0.01 3.23
CA GLY A 421 21.30 -0.67 1.91
C GLY A 421 20.00 -0.37 1.17
N THR A 422 20.11 -0.03 -0.12
CA THR A 422 18.94 0.27 -0.96
C THR A 422 18.17 -0.99 -1.37
N PHE A 423 17.02 -0.80 -2.02
CA PHE A 423 16.07 -1.87 -2.33
C PHE A 423 16.65 -3.01 -3.20
N GLY A 424 17.48 -2.68 -4.19
CA GLY A 424 18.13 -3.64 -5.07
C GLY A 424 17.43 -3.89 -6.41
N LYS A 425 16.66 -2.94 -6.95
CA LYS A 425 15.95 -3.14 -8.22
C LYS A 425 16.81 -2.68 -9.39
N GLY A 426 17.53 -3.61 -10.01
CA GLY A 426 18.38 -3.39 -11.19
C GLY A 426 17.71 -3.62 -12.55
N SER A 427 16.38 -3.73 -12.60
CA SER A 427 15.61 -4.05 -13.81
C SER A 427 14.91 -2.83 -14.41
N VAL A 428 14.75 -2.82 -15.73
CA VAL A 428 14.06 -1.78 -16.50
C VAL A 428 12.79 -2.37 -17.11
N GLN A 429 11.67 -1.70 -16.87
CA GLN A 429 10.39 -2.06 -17.47
C GLN A 429 10.01 -1.10 -18.60
N VAL A 430 9.51 -1.66 -19.69
CA VAL A 430 8.88 -0.93 -20.80
C VAL A 430 7.37 -1.15 -20.75
N LEU A 431 6.63 -0.11 -21.11
CA LEU A 431 5.18 -0.13 -21.19
C LEU A 431 4.72 -0.36 -22.62
N PHE A 432 3.84 -1.35 -22.79
CA PHE A 432 3.20 -1.66 -24.05
C PHE A 432 1.69 -1.44 -23.92
N ASP A 433 1.13 -0.67 -24.85
CA ASP A 433 -0.32 -0.48 -24.96
C ASP A 433 -0.96 -1.77 -25.50
N ILE A 434 -1.95 -2.31 -24.80
CA ILE A 434 -2.84 -3.38 -25.29
C ILE A 434 -4.26 -2.79 -25.34
N LEU A 435 -4.91 -2.83 -26.50
CA LEU A 435 -6.29 -2.32 -26.61
C LEU A 435 -7.22 -3.11 -25.71
N SER A 436 -8.06 -2.41 -24.96
CA SER A 436 -9.11 -3.06 -24.19
C SER A 436 -10.13 -3.69 -25.15
N PRO A 437 -10.48 -4.97 -24.99
CA PRO A 437 -11.49 -5.61 -25.82
C PRO A 437 -12.93 -5.22 -25.42
N VAL A 438 -13.10 -4.54 -24.27
CA VAL A 438 -14.39 -4.08 -23.74
C VAL A 438 -14.30 -2.62 -23.27
N PRO A 439 -15.38 -1.83 -23.35
CA PRO A 439 -15.39 -0.46 -22.83
C PRO A 439 -15.35 -0.39 -21.29
N PHE A 440 -14.50 0.49 -20.75
CA PHE A 440 -14.47 0.84 -19.33
C PHE A 440 -15.12 2.23 -19.12
N GLY A 441 -16.46 2.26 -19.16
CA GLY A 441 -17.27 3.47 -18.89
C GLY A 441 -18.00 4.00 -20.13
N ASP A 442 -18.46 5.25 -20.07
CA ASP A 442 -19.28 5.88 -21.12
C ASP A 442 -18.49 6.37 -22.35
N LYS A 443 -17.15 6.37 -22.30
CA LYS A 443 -16.26 6.74 -23.41
C LYS A 443 -15.40 5.53 -23.78
N SER A 444 -15.51 5.01 -25.01
CA SER A 444 -15.07 3.63 -25.31
C SER A 444 -13.95 3.46 -26.34
N GLU A 445 -13.50 4.49 -27.06
CA GLU A 445 -12.70 4.25 -28.27
C GLU A 445 -11.17 4.18 -28.06
N ASP A 446 -10.66 4.55 -26.88
CA ASP A 446 -9.21 4.63 -26.60
C ASP A 446 -8.75 3.90 -25.32
N ASP A 447 -9.61 3.11 -24.67
CA ASP A 447 -9.25 2.38 -23.46
C ASP A 447 -8.15 1.34 -23.74
N LYS A 448 -7.08 1.40 -22.95
CA LYS A 448 -5.90 0.55 -23.09
C LYS A 448 -5.54 -0.08 -21.76
N LEU A 449 -5.26 -1.38 -21.81
CA LEU A 449 -4.51 -2.09 -20.77
C LEU A 449 -3.02 -1.77 -20.93
N GLY A 450 -2.30 -1.74 -19.82
CA GLY A 450 -0.87 -1.46 -19.79
C GLY A 450 -0.05 -2.69 -19.48
N LEU A 451 0.68 -3.25 -20.44
CA LEU A 451 1.66 -4.29 -20.15
C LEU A 451 2.97 -3.64 -19.72
N LYS A 452 3.30 -3.74 -18.43
CA LYS A 452 4.63 -3.40 -17.89
C LYS A 452 5.49 -4.66 -17.96
N LEU A 453 6.56 -4.63 -18.75
CA LEU A 453 7.38 -5.82 -19.02
C LEU A 453 8.86 -5.50 -18.82
N THR A 454 9.59 -6.37 -18.11
CA THR A 454 11.04 -6.23 -17.96
C THR A 454 11.76 -6.55 -19.28
N THR A 455 12.49 -5.58 -19.82
CA THR A 455 13.17 -5.72 -21.13
C THR A 455 14.69 -5.55 -21.05
N ALA A 456 15.19 -4.96 -19.97
CA ALA A 456 16.61 -4.71 -19.75
C ALA A 456 16.96 -4.73 -18.26
N GLN A 457 18.26 -4.78 -17.97
CA GLN A 457 18.82 -4.43 -16.68
C GLN A 457 19.72 -3.21 -16.83
N TYR A 458 19.91 -2.47 -15.74
CA TYR A 458 20.90 -1.40 -15.72
C TYR A 458 22.08 -1.76 -14.82
N LEU A 459 23.26 -1.32 -15.23
CA LEU A 459 24.51 -1.47 -14.52
C LEU A 459 25.01 -0.09 -14.10
N THR A 460 25.43 0.01 -12.85
CA THR A 460 26.08 1.21 -12.31
C THR A 460 27.53 1.29 -12.82
N PRO A 461 28.23 2.44 -12.68
CA PRO A 461 29.56 2.62 -13.26
C PRO A 461 30.54 1.53 -12.83
N GLY A 462 31.28 0.98 -13.79
CA GLY A 462 32.13 -0.20 -13.58
C GLY A 462 31.43 -1.55 -13.84
N ASP A 463 30.32 -1.54 -14.59
CA ASP A 463 29.51 -2.72 -14.98
C ASP A 463 28.98 -3.53 -13.78
N ILE A 464 28.68 -2.83 -12.68
CA ILE A 464 28.22 -3.43 -11.43
C ILE A 464 26.70 -3.49 -11.44
N SER A 465 26.15 -4.70 -11.34
CA SER A 465 24.71 -4.88 -11.13
C SER A 465 24.38 -4.75 -9.66
N ILE A 466 23.28 -4.04 -9.40
CA ILE A 466 22.69 -3.89 -8.06
C ILE A 466 21.48 -4.82 -7.86
N GLN A 467 21.11 -5.60 -8.87
CA GLN A 467 19.91 -6.45 -8.84
C GLN A 467 19.99 -7.45 -7.67
N GLY A 468 19.00 -7.41 -6.78
CA GLY A 468 18.91 -8.26 -5.58
C GLY A 468 19.84 -7.85 -4.43
N VAL A 469 20.65 -6.79 -4.56
CA VAL A 469 21.60 -6.37 -3.51
C VAL A 469 21.46 -4.90 -3.14
N GLY A 470 21.22 -4.04 -4.12
CA GLY A 470 21.20 -2.58 -3.95
C GLY A 470 22.59 -1.95 -3.94
N VAL A 471 22.59 -0.63 -3.81
CA VAL A 471 23.76 0.19 -3.50
C VAL A 471 24.01 0.10 -2.00
N ILE A 472 25.07 -0.62 -1.62
CA ILE A 472 25.56 -0.63 -0.24
C ILE A 472 26.08 0.77 0.11
N PRO A 473 25.67 1.38 1.24
CA PRO A 473 26.17 2.70 1.62
C PRO A 473 27.67 2.65 1.96
N ASP A 474 28.34 3.79 1.85
CA ASP A 474 29.72 3.94 2.30
C ASP A 474 29.80 3.96 3.83
N ILE A 475 28.88 4.71 4.45
CA ILE A 475 28.68 4.74 5.90
C ILE A 475 27.28 4.22 6.17
N GLU A 476 27.19 3.01 6.70
CA GLU A 476 25.93 2.44 7.14
C GLU A 476 25.48 3.08 8.45
N THR A 477 24.20 3.42 8.57
CA THR A 477 23.61 3.95 9.80
C THR A 477 22.62 2.96 10.39
N VAL A 478 22.71 2.71 11.69
CA VAL A 478 21.81 1.81 12.41
C VAL A 478 21.05 2.58 13.48
N ALA A 479 19.74 2.73 13.31
CA ALA A 479 18.89 3.35 14.30
C ALA A 479 18.68 2.39 15.49
N MET A 480 19.04 2.85 16.70
CA MET A 480 18.82 2.15 17.94
C MET A 480 17.65 2.77 18.70
N VAL A 481 16.81 1.95 19.30
CA VAL A 481 15.68 2.39 20.11
C VAL A 481 15.82 1.81 21.50
N VAL A 482 15.65 2.65 22.51
CA VAL A 482 15.55 2.23 23.92
C VAL A 482 14.41 3.02 24.54
N GLN A 483 13.29 2.35 24.78
CA GLN A 483 12.10 2.94 25.38
C GLN A 483 11.50 2.00 26.42
N LYS A 484 10.88 2.58 27.45
CA LYS A 484 10.14 1.83 28.46
C LYS A 484 8.79 2.50 28.71
N GLU A 485 7.71 1.74 28.60
CA GLU A 485 6.34 2.16 28.92
C GLU A 485 5.73 1.14 29.88
N GLY A 486 5.53 1.56 31.13
CA GLY A 486 5.11 0.65 32.21
C GLY A 486 6.11 -0.50 32.41
N GLU A 487 5.63 -1.73 32.25
CA GLU A 487 6.45 -2.94 32.32
C GLU A 487 7.11 -3.34 30.99
N ARG A 488 6.70 -2.74 29.87
CA ARG A 488 7.24 -3.08 28.55
C ARG A 488 8.47 -2.24 28.25
N SER A 489 9.48 -2.88 27.66
CA SER A 489 10.67 -2.20 27.18
C SER A 489 10.85 -2.54 25.70
N TRP A 490 10.81 -1.53 24.84
CA TRP A 490 11.12 -1.68 23.42
C TRP A 490 12.59 -1.34 23.20
N ILE A 491 13.37 -2.39 22.97
CA ILE A 491 14.80 -2.26 22.73
C ILE A 491 15.13 -2.90 21.38
N ARG A 492 15.76 -2.11 20.51
CA ARG A 492 16.32 -2.56 19.24
C ARG A 492 17.68 -1.88 19.07
N LEU A 493 18.75 -2.67 19.09
CA LEU A 493 20.13 -2.20 18.99
C LEU A 493 20.78 -2.60 17.65
N GLN A 494 20.03 -3.29 16.79
CA GLN A 494 20.47 -3.68 15.45
C GLN A 494 19.45 -3.26 14.37
N SER A 495 19.88 -3.30 13.10
CA SER A 495 18.95 -3.13 11.98
C SER A 495 18.00 -4.32 11.93
N SER A 496 16.73 -4.05 11.61
CA SER A 496 15.77 -5.10 11.30
C SER A 496 16.20 -5.88 10.06
N ALA A 497 15.96 -7.19 10.07
CA ALA A 497 16.11 -8.11 8.95
C ALA A 497 14.86 -8.14 8.06
N HIS A 498 13.67 -7.77 8.57
CA HIS A 498 12.39 -7.69 7.83
C HIS A 498 12.28 -6.57 6.80
N LYS A 499 13.41 -6.04 6.34
CA LYS A 499 13.40 -5.01 5.30
C LYS A 499 13.18 -5.70 3.97
N ARG A 500 11.95 -5.63 3.45
CA ARG A 500 11.61 -6.19 2.14
C ARG A 500 12.54 -5.58 1.08
N ARG A 501 13.30 -6.44 0.42
CA ARG A 501 14.24 -6.13 -0.65
C ARG A 501 13.86 -6.88 -1.92
N GLU A 502 14.47 -6.48 -3.03
CA GLU A 502 14.29 -7.17 -4.31
C GLU A 502 14.55 -8.68 -4.20
N ALA A 503 15.54 -9.10 -3.41
CA ALA A 503 15.89 -10.52 -3.25
C ALA A 503 14.86 -11.37 -2.49
N ASP A 504 13.92 -10.72 -1.78
CA ASP A 504 12.91 -11.44 -0.99
C ASP A 504 11.71 -11.89 -1.85
N TYR A 505 11.63 -11.44 -3.11
CA TYR A 505 10.62 -11.93 -4.05
C TYR A 505 11.02 -13.29 -4.63
N GLU A 506 10.07 -14.24 -4.62
CA GLU A 506 10.24 -15.62 -5.10
C GLU A 506 10.83 -15.71 -6.51
N TRP A 507 10.44 -14.78 -7.41
CA TRP A 507 10.85 -14.75 -8.82
C TRP A 507 11.78 -13.59 -9.16
N HIS A 508 12.47 -12.98 -8.19
CA HIS A 508 13.39 -11.88 -8.50
C HIS A 508 14.46 -12.27 -9.53
N LEU A 509 14.90 -11.29 -10.33
CA LEU A 509 15.98 -11.50 -11.29
C LEU A 509 17.32 -11.58 -10.57
N GLU A 510 18.27 -12.33 -11.12
CA GLU A 510 19.66 -12.34 -10.68
C GLU A 510 20.57 -11.76 -11.77
N HIS A 511 21.80 -11.38 -11.41
CA HIS A 511 22.82 -11.00 -12.39
C HIS A 511 24.23 -11.46 -11.97
N PRO A 512 25.07 -11.97 -12.89
CA PRO A 512 26.41 -12.46 -12.56
C PRO A 512 27.39 -11.37 -12.06
N SER A 513 27.23 -10.11 -12.48
CA SER A 513 28.13 -9.02 -12.06
C SER A 513 27.77 -8.38 -10.71
N VAL A 514 26.87 -8.99 -9.95
CA VAL A 514 26.54 -8.55 -8.59
C VAL A 514 27.75 -8.76 -7.68
N ARG A 515 28.11 -7.73 -6.92
CA ARG A 515 29.16 -7.80 -5.89
C ARG A 515 28.61 -8.40 -4.60
N ARG A 516 28.43 -9.72 -4.60
CA ARG A 516 27.97 -10.44 -3.39
C ARG A 516 28.99 -10.26 -2.26
N GLY A 517 28.51 -9.86 -1.08
CA GLY A 517 29.34 -9.69 0.11
C GLY A 517 30.09 -8.36 0.22
N GLU A 518 29.79 -7.36 -0.63
CA GLU A 518 30.24 -5.98 -0.40
C GLU A 518 29.74 -5.49 0.96
N LYS A 519 30.64 -4.90 1.76
CA LYS A 519 30.32 -4.34 3.07
C LYS A 519 30.49 -2.82 3.05
N PRO A 520 29.74 -2.09 3.89
CA PRO A 520 29.99 -0.67 4.13
C PRO A 520 31.45 -0.44 4.52
N ALA A 521 31.99 0.73 4.16
CA ALA A 521 33.33 1.10 4.57
C ALA A 521 33.39 1.37 6.09
N ASP A 522 32.27 1.84 6.66
CA ASP A 522 32.11 1.99 8.09
C ASP A 522 30.63 1.94 8.52
N THR A 523 30.36 1.73 9.81
CA THR A 523 29.00 1.66 10.37
C THR A 523 28.86 2.56 11.61
N VAL A 524 27.78 3.35 11.69
CA VAL A 524 27.47 4.25 12.81
C VAL A 524 26.09 3.92 13.36
N SER A 525 26.02 3.50 14.61
CA SER A 525 24.75 3.36 15.32
C SER A 525 24.39 4.65 16.05
N TYR A 526 23.11 5.02 16.07
CA TYR A 526 22.62 6.22 16.76
C TYR A 526 21.34 5.95 17.53
N LEU A 527 21.13 6.65 18.65
CA LEU A 527 19.92 6.48 19.45
C LEU A 527 18.78 7.34 18.89
N LEU A 528 17.76 6.69 18.34
CA LEU A 528 16.50 7.31 17.91
C LEU A 528 15.59 7.53 19.11
N VAL A 529 15.32 8.80 19.43
CA VAL A 529 14.39 9.20 20.48
C VAL A 529 13.12 9.74 19.80
N PRO A 530 11.94 9.09 19.95
CA PRO A 530 10.70 9.58 19.36
C PRO A 530 10.32 10.96 19.89
N LYS A 531 9.53 11.72 19.11
CA LYS A 531 9.03 13.01 19.55
C LYS A 531 8.04 12.86 20.72
N PRO A 532 8.05 13.75 21.73
CA PRO A 532 7.05 13.72 22.80
C PRO A 532 5.63 13.85 22.24
N GLY A 533 4.77 12.85 22.47
CA GLY A 533 3.36 12.86 22.04
C GLY A 533 3.07 12.10 20.74
N GLU A 534 4.08 11.68 19.97
CA GLU A 534 3.92 10.68 18.91
C GLU A 534 3.78 9.30 19.56
N LYS A 535 2.55 8.88 19.86
CA LYS A 535 2.26 7.46 20.05
C LYS A 535 2.35 6.81 18.67
N LYS A 536 3.53 6.31 18.27
CA LYS A 536 3.55 5.33 17.19
C LYS A 536 2.67 4.18 17.65
N LYS A 537 1.60 3.86 16.90
CA LYS A 537 1.11 2.48 16.92
C LYS A 537 2.33 1.65 16.54
N HIS A 538 2.81 0.80 17.43
CA HIS A 538 3.89 -0.10 17.06
C HIS A 538 3.33 -1.01 15.96
N ALA A 539 4.11 -1.33 14.92
CA ALA A 539 3.68 -2.25 13.85
C ALA A 539 3.18 -3.60 14.42
N GLU A 540 3.58 -3.94 15.65
CA GLU A 540 3.15 -5.12 16.40
C GLU A 540 1.77 -4.99 17.08
N ASP A 541 1.20 -3.78 17.21
CA ASP A 541 -0.12 -3.59 17.84
C ASP A 541 -1.28 -3.83 16.85
N ASP A 542 -1.02 -3.90 15.53
CA ASP A 542 -2.03 -4.10 14.49
C ASP A 542 -1.43 -4.76 13.22
N PRO A 543 -1.31 -6.10 13.16
CA PRO A 543 -0.74 -6.81 12.01
C PRO A 543 -1.66 -6.82 10.77
N VAL A 544 -2.80 -6.12 10.82
CA VAL A 544 -3.86 -6.10 9.79
C VAL A 544 -3.97 -4.73 9.11
N ALA A 545 -3.06 -3.78 9.40
CA ALA A 545 -2.92 -2.61 8.55
C ALA A 545 -2.26 -3.07 7.24
N ASP A 546 -3.01 -3.00 6.14
CA ASP A 546 -2.52 -3.32 4.81
C ASP A 546 -1.16 -2.64 4.54
N GLU A 547 -0.26 -3.35 3.86
CA GLU A 547 1.06 -2.87 3.43
C GLU A 547 0.98 -1.69 2.42
N GLU A 548 -0.22 -1.16 2.15
CA GLU A 548 -0.45 0.06 1.37
C GLU A 548 -0.38 1.35 2.21
N ASP A 549 -0.37 1.25 3.55
CA ASP A 549 -0.20 2.39 4.47
C ASP A 549 1.29 2.65 4.84
N ASP A 550 2.22 2.33 3.94
CA ASP A 550 3.58 2.89 3.97
C ASP A 550 3.55 4.37 3.51
N GLU A 551 2.72 5.20 4.18
CA GLU A 551 2.85 6.64 4.06
C GLU A 551 4.22 7.06 4.64
N PRO A 552 5.05 7.80 3.89
CA PRO A 552 6.29 8.35 4.45
C PRO A 552 5.92 9.20 5.65
N ALA A 553 6.56 8.90 6.79
CA ALA A 553 6.35 9.57 8.07
C ALA A 553 6.06 11.07 7.87
N VAL A 554 4.86 11.47 8.28
CA VAL A 554 4.34 12.83 8.15
C VAL A 554 5.35 13.82 8.75
N GLU A 555 6.03 14.57 7.89
CA GLU A 555 6.76 15.76 8.32
C GLU A 555 5.73 16.82 8.72
N GLU A 556 5.44 16.90 10.02
CA GLU A 556 4.89 18.11 10.64
C GLU A 556 5.97 19.19 10.66
N ASP A 557 5.66 20.30 10.01
CA ASP A 557 6.45 21.53 9.99
C ASP A 557 6.18 22.30 11.30
N SER A 558 6.97 22.06 12.35
CA SER A 558 7.58 23.08 13.23
C SER A 558 8.20 22.48 14.52
N ASP A 559 9.34 23.06 14.89
CA ASP A 559 10.11 22.96 16.14
C ASP A 559 11.22 21.87 16.31
N LYS A 560 12.37 22.16 15.68
CA LYS A 560 13.73 22.23 16.29
C LYS A 560 14.53 20.98 16.69
N LYS A 561 14.30 19.80 16.11
CA LYS A 561 15.39 18.80 15.99
C LYS A 561 15.38 18.21 14.59
N ASN A 562 16.45 18.46 13.84
CA ASN A 562 16.58 17.85 12.52
C ASN A 562 16.82 16.34 12.70
N ASP A 563 16.39 15.57 11.72
CA ASP A 563 16.75 14.17 11.51
C ASP A 563 18.27 13.95 11.69
N PHE A 564 18.64 12.91 12.46
CA PHE A 564 20.04 12.60 12.76
C PHE A 564 20.89 12.45 11.50
N LEU A 565 20.41 11.79 10.43
CA LEU A 565 21.19 11.62 9.19
C LEU A 565 21.46 12.96 8.50
N ILE A 566 20.49 13.87 8.55
CA ILE A 566 20.62 15.23 8.00
C ILE A 566 21.65 16.02 8.81
N GLU A 567 21.56 16.02 10.14
CA GLU A 567 22.53 16.70 11.02
C GLU A 567 23.94 16.10 10.88
N PHE A 568 24.03 14.78 10.93
CA PHE A 568 25.26 14.02 10.78
C PHE A 568 25.97 14.39 9.47
N SER A 569 25.23 14.44 8.37
CA SER A 569 25.78 14.75 7.05
C SER A 569 26.10 16.23 6.90
N ARG A 570 25.25 17.12 7.40
CA ARG A 570 25.50 18.56 7.45
C ARG A 570 26.81 18.87 8.17
N ASP A 571 26.98 18.33 9.37
CA ASP A 571 28.13 18.60 10.23
C ASP A 571 29.40 17.94 9.68
N PHE A 572 29.28 16.76 9.07
CA PHE A 572 30.39 16.12 8.35
C PHE A 572 30.87 16.96 7.17
N LEU A 573 29.96 17.42 6.30
CA LEU A 573 30.30 18.21 5.12
C LEU A 573 30.89 19.58 5.47
N ALA A 574 30.47 20.19 6.58
CA ALA A 574 30.97 21.48 7.04
C ALA A 574 32.49 21.50 7.32
N GLN A 575 33.04 20.36 7.75
CA GLN A 575 34.46 20.17 8.08
C GLN A 575 35.24 19.38 7.02
N ALA A 576 34.59 18.96 5.92
CA ALA A 576 35.22 18.22 4.84
C ALA A 576 36.30 19.06 4.13
N LYS A 577 37.43 18.42 3.83
CA LYS A 577 38.61 19.05 3.18
C LYS A 577 38.82 18.62 1.72
N GLY A 578 37.96 17.74 1.20
CA GLY A 578 38.00 17.22 -0.15
C GLY A 578 36.59 17.11 -0.72
N VAL A 579 36.50 16.86 -2.02
CA VAL A 579 35.22 16.79 -2.75
C VAL A 579 34.94 15.39 -3.30
N ARG A 580 35.99 14.56 -3.41
CA ARG A 580 35.90 13.19 -3.92
C ARG A 580 35.52 12.23 -2.80
N ARG A 581 34.72 11.21 -3.12
CA ARG A 581 34.24 10.20 -2.16
C ARG A 581 35.38 9.56 -1.38
N ARG A 582 36.47 9.13 -2.04
CA ARG A 582 37.63 8.51 -1.39
C ARG A 582 38.32 9.43 -0.38
N GLU A 583 38.39 10.74 -0.66
CA GLU A 583 38.97 11.74 0.25
C GLU A 583 38.05 12.00 1.44
N LEU A 584 36.74 12.07 1.19
CA LEU A 584 35.73 12.19 2.23
C LEU A 584 35.78 10.99 3.18
N LEU A 585 35.84 9.77 2.64
CA LEU A 585 35.99 8.54 3.43
C LEU A 585 37.27 8.53 4.25
N ALA A 586 38.42 8.86 3.63
CA ALA A 586 39.70 8.88 4.33
C ALA A 586 39.72 9.87 5.50
N SER A 587 39.01 10.98 5.38
CA SER A 587 38.91 12.01 6.43
C SER A 587 37.76 11.80 7.42
N ALA A 588 36.84 10.85 7.16
CA ALA A 588 35.67 10.60 8.00
C ALA A 588 36.00 9.96 9.35
N LYS A 589 37.04 9.13 9.44
CA LYS A 589 37.34 8.31 10.63
C LYS A 589 37.28 9.08 11.95
N GLY A 590 38.00 10.21 12.04
CA GLY A 590 38.04 11.01 13.27
C GLY A 590 36.71 11.67 13.63
N TYR A 591 35.82 11.90 12.66
CA TYR A 591 34.46 12.34 12.91
C TYR A 591 33.55 11.20 13.36
N LEU A 592 33.62 10.05 12.67
CA LEU A 592 32.83 8.87 13.01
C LEU A 592 33.14 8.37 14.42
N ASP A 593 34.41 8.36 14.83
CA ASP A 593 34.81 7.96 16.19
C ASP A 593 34.22 8.90 17.26
N LYS A 594 34.13 10.21 16.97
CA LYS A 594 33.48 11.18 17.86
C LYS A 594 31.98 10.95 17.94
N VAL A 595 31.32 10.75 16.80
CA VAL A 595 29.88 10.47 16.74
C VAL A 595 29.56 9.19 17.50
N ARG A 596 30.31 8.10 17.26
CA ARG A 596 30.19 6.84 18.01
C ARG A 596 30.35 7.04 19.51
N ALA A 597 31.36 7.78 19.95
CA ALA A 597 31.56 8.02 21.38
C ALA A 597 30.38 8.77 22.02
N VAL A 598 29.79 9.73 21.28
CA VAL A 598 28.60 10.47 21.73
C VAL A 598 27.37 9.55 21.79
N GLU A 599 27.11 8.78 20.73
CA GLU A 599 25.96 7.89 20.65
C GLU A 599 26.07 6.69 21.61
N ASP A 600 27.27 6.10 21.78
CA ASP A 600 27.53 5.06 22.78
C ASP A 600 27.26 5.56 24.20
N LYS A 601 27.64 6.82 24.50
CA LYS A 601 27.34 7.44 25.79
C LYS A 601 25.84 7.64 25.98
N LYS A 602 25.12 8.12 24.95
CA LYS A 602 23.65 8.27 25.00
C LYS A 602 22.97 6.91 25.21
N LEU A 603 23.40 5.89 24.48
CA LEU A 603 22.88 4.52 24.61
C LEU A 603 23.13 3.97 26.02
N ALA A 604 24.37 4.09 26.53
CA ALA A 604 24.71 3.62 27.87
C ALA A 604 23.86 4.31 28.94
N GLN A 605 23.65 5.64 28.83
CA GLN A 605 22.75 6.38 29.72
C GLN A 605 21.28 5.96 29.60
N ALA A 606 20.82 5.62 28.39
CA ALA A 606 19.46 5.15 28.18
C ALA A 606 19.25 3.75 28.80
N LEU A 607 20.22 2.85 28.66
CA LEU A 607 20.20 1.50 29.24
C LEU A 607 20.43 1.51 30.76
N GLU A 608 21.23 2.43 31.28
CA GLU A 608 21.44 2.61 32.73
C GLU A 608 20.12 2.97 33.44
N LYS A 609 19.26 3.78 32.80
CA LYS A 609 17.90 4.05 33.31
C LYS A 609 17.01 2.80 33.38
N LEU A 610 17.37 1.74 32.66
CA LEU A 610 16.72 0.43 32.72
C LEU A 610 17.44 -0.54 33.68
N GLY A 611 18.49 -0.08 34.39
CA GLY A 611 19.30 -0.90 35.29
C GLY A 611 20.36 -1.75 34.60
N VAL A 612 20.68 -1.47 33.33
CA VAL A 612 21.63 -2.25 32.53
C VAL A 612 22.99 -1.56 32.49
N ASP A 613 24.03 -2.21 33.01
CA ASP A 613 25.43 -1.79 32.85
C ASP A 613 25.91 -2.11 31.42
N TRP A 614 25.94 -1.09 30.56
CA TRP A 614 26.40 -1.19 29.17
C TRP A 614 27.87 -0.76 28.96
N SER A 615 28.69 -0.88 30.00
CA SER A 615 30.13 -0.58 29.92
C SER A 615 30.85 -1.43 28.86
N ALA A 616 31.81 -0.81 28.18
CA ALA A 616 32.70 -1.51 27.25
C ALA A 616 33.76 -2.31 28.01
N ALA A 617 34.20 -3.43 27.42
CA ALA A 617 35.33 -4.19 27.91
C ALA A 617 36.60 -3.31 27.96
N PRO A 618 37.45 -3.44 28.98
CA PRO A 618 38.74 -2.76 29.02
C PRO A 618 39.56 -3.08 27.77
N VAL A 619 40.13 -2.06 27.15
CA VAL A 619 41.12 -2.22 26.08
C VAL A 619 42.30 -2.97 26.69
N ALA A 620 42.70 -4.10 26.11
CA ALA A 620 43.80 -4.89 26.63
C ALA A 620 45.07 -4.02 26.67
N ALA A 621 45.65 -3.84 27.86
CA ALA A 621 46.94 -3.17 28.01
C ALA A 621 48.05 -4.10 27.52
N SER A 622 48.30 -4.14 26.21
CA SER A 622 49.50 -4.73 25.59
C SER A 622 49.45 -4.58 24.05
N ALA A 623 50.00 -3.48 23.52
CA ALA A 623 50.73 -3.42 22.24
C ALA A 623 51.21 -1.97 21.98
N VAL A 624 51.97 -1.41 22.92
CA VAL A 624 52.91 -0.33 22.62
C VAL A 624 54.29 -0.93 22.87
N GLY A 625 54.93 -1.38 21.80
CA GLY A 625 56.22 -2.06 21.86
C GLY A 625 56.59 -2.63 20.49
N THR A 626 57.34 -1.85 19.72
CA THR A 626 58.27 -2.19 18.63
C THR A 626 58.23 -3.59 17.98
N SER A 627 58.17 -3.56 16.64
CA SER A 627 58.47 -4.63 15.68
C SER A 627 59.66 -5.53 16.02
N VAL A 628 59.53 -6.86 15.84
CA VAL A 628 60.37 -7.71 14.96
C VAL A 628 59.59 -8.98 14.61
N ALA A 629 59.74 -9.49 13.39
CA ALA A 629 59.21 -10.75 12.89
C ALA A 629 59.64 -11.99 13.72
N GLY A 630 58.74 -12.96 13.86
CA GLY A 630 59.04 -14.29 14.39
C GLY A 630 57.89 -14.89 15.19
N THR A 631 57.32 -15.97 14.67
CA THR A 631 56.24 -16.81 15.23
C THR A 631 56.28 -16.96 16.76
N VAL A 632 55.33 -16.32 17.44
CA VAL A 632 54.83 -16.70 18.77
C VAL A 632 53.32 -16.47 18.77
N GLY A 633 52.55 -17.52 19.05
CA GLY A 633 51.09 -17.47 19.12
C GLY A 633 50.63 -16.36 20.06
N ASN A 634 49.84 -15.44 19.54
CA ASN A 634 49.11 -14.45 20.32
C ASN A 634 48.25 -15.23 21.33
N PRO A 635 48.36 -15.03 22.66
CA PRO A 635 47.46 -15.71 23.58
C PRO A 635 46.04 -15.24 23.25
N ALA A 636 45.24 -16.13 22.68
CA ALA A 636 43.85 -15.85 22.36
C ALA A 636 43.18 -15.33 23.64
N ALA A 637 42.71 -14.08 23.62
CA ALA A 637 41.99 -13.51 24.75
C ALA A 637 40.87 -14.49 25.14
N ALA A 638 40.86 -14.94 26.40
CA ALA A 638 39.92 -15.94 26.86
C ALA A 638 38.49 -15.52 26.49
N THR A 639 37.77 -16.43 25.83
CA THR A 639 36.44 -16.21 25.28
C THR A 639 35.40 -16.46 26.38
N PRO A 640 34.48 -15.52 26.68
CA PRO A 640 33.40 -15.79 27.63
C PRO A 640 32.57 -16.99 27.20
N GLN A 641 32.11 -17.78 28.17
CA GLN A 641 31.20 -18.91 27.95
C GLN A 641 29.85 -18.56 28.58
N LEU A 642 28.83 -18.44 27.74
CA LEU A 642 27.51 -18.00 28.16
C LEU A 642 26.48 -19.09 27.88
N GLN A 643 25.58 -19.30 28.83
CA GLN A 643 24.44 -20.21 28.68
C GLN A 643 23.15 -19.41 28.80
N LEU A 644 22.34 -19.43 27.75
CA LEU A 644 20.99 -18.85 27.73
C LEU A 644 19.95 -19.91 28.11
N SER A 645 18.93 -19.51 28.86
CA SER A 645 17.67 -20.23 28.99
C SER A 645 16.50 -19.26 28.81
N LEU A 646 15.45 -19.71 28.12
CA LEU A 646 14.19 -18.98 27.96
C LEU A 646 13.08 -19.76 28.66
N GLN A 647 12.23 -19.05 29.39
CA GLN A 647 11.06 -19.64 30.05
C GLN A 647 9.95 -18.61 30.20
N THR A 648 8.71 -19.06 30.27
CA THR A 648 7.58 -18.25 30.74
C THR A 648 7.49 -18.29 32.27
N GLU A 649 6.64 -17.44 32.87
CA GLU A 649 6.43 -17.46 34.34
C GLU A 649 5.87 -18.80 34.85
N LYS A 650 5.11 -19.54 34.03
CA LYS A 650 4.64 -20.88 34.35
C LYS A 650 4.97 -21.84 33.19
N PRO A 651 5.59 -23.01 33.45
CA PRO A 651 5.79 -24.04 32.43
C PRO A 651 4.46 -24.39 31.73
N ASP A 652 4.49 -24.62 30.42
CA ASP A 652 3.33 -25.00 29.59
C ASP A 652 2.15 -24.00 29.57
N THR A 653 2.42 -22.71 29.79
CA THR A 653 1.37 -21.68 29.75
C THR A 653 0.75 -21.56 28.36
N LYS A 654 -0.56 -21.81 28.27
CA LYS A 654 -1.40 -21.27 27.20
C LYS A 654 -1.60 -19.78 27.46
N VAL A 655 -1.23 -18.94 26.51
CA VAL A 655 -1.47 -17.49 26.57
C VAL A 655 -2.68 -17.16 25.72
N ALA A 656 -3.70 -16.56 26.33
CA ALA A 656 -4.86 -16.13 25.56
C ALA A 656 -4.51 -14.91 24.68
N ALA A 657 -5.03 -14.88 23.47
CA ALA A 657 -4.93 -13.71 22.60
C ALA A 657 -5.50 -12.46 23.32
N GLY A 658 -4.78 -11.34 23.22
CA GLY A 658 -5.07 -10.09 23.92
C GLY A 658 -4.33 -9.91 25.24
N ASP A 659 -3.82 -10.98 25.84
CA ASP A 659 -3.10 -10.94 27.11
C ASP A 659 -1.62 -10.60 26.93
N ASN A 660 -0.98 -10.20 28.03
CA ASN A 660 0.46 -10.04 28.08
C ASN A 660 1.13 -11.40 28.33
N VAL A 661 2.19 -11.70 27.59
CA VAL A 661 3.13 -12.78 27.90
C VAL A 661 4.41 -12.19 28.46
N LYS A 662 4.94 -12.80 29.52
CA LYS A 662 6.27 -12.49 30.06
C LYS A 662 7.22 -13.64 29.75
N ILE A 663 8.21 -13.36 28.91
CA ILE A 663 9.30 -14.28 28.59
C ILE A 663 10.52 -13.86 29.42
N ARG A 664 10.95 -14.74 30.32
CA ARG A 664 12.15 -14.57 31.12
C ARG A 664 13.33 -15.23 30.44
N GLY A 665 14.31 -14.42 30.07
CA GLY A 665 15.61 -14.87 29.61
C GLY A 665 16.60 -14.85 30.77
N THR A 666 17.36 -15.92 30.95
CA THR A 666 18.44 -15.98 31.95
C THR A 666 19.75 -16.31 31.24
N VAL A 667 20.77 -15.49 31.46
CA VAL A 667 22.12 -15.73 30.96
C VAL A 667 23.07 -15.98 32.11
N LYS A 668 23.71 -17.14 32.13
CA LYS A 668 24.77 -17.49 33.07
C LYS A 668 26.13 -17.46 32.37
N ASN A 669 27.10 -16.78 32.96
CA ASN A 669 28.49 -16.87 32.54
C ASN A 669 29.17 -18.06 33.23
N THR A 670 29.37 -19.15 32.49
CA THR A 670 30.05 -20.37 32.97
C THR A 670 31.57 -20.32 32.76
N GLY A 671 32.06 -19.25 32.10
CA GLY A 671 33.47 -19.02 31.85
C GLY A 671 34.20 -18.35 33.02
N THR A 672 35.49 -18.10 32.80
CA THR A 672 36.40 -17.50 33.80
C THR A 672 36.65 -16.00 33.60
N VAL A 673 36.07 -15.41 32.54
CA VAL A 673 36.22 -13.98 32.21
C VAL A 673 34.87 -13.29 32.10
N ALA A 674 34.81 -12.01 32.43
CA ALA A 674 33.59 -11.21 32.29
C ALA A 674 33.20 -11.03 30.82
N ALA A 675 31.90 -11.10 30.54
CA ALA A 675 31.31 -10.72 29.27
C ALA A 675 30.76 -9.28 29.36
N PHE A 676 30.88 -8.52 28.27
CA PHE A 676 30.45 -7.11 28.21
C PHE A 676 29.47 -6.92 27.05
N ARG A 677 28.52 -5.99 27.23
CA ARG A 677 27.45 -5.69 26.26
C ARG A 677 26.70 -6.95 25.79
N VAL A 678 26.34 -7.82 26.75
CA VAL A 678 25.62 -9.06 26.49
C VAL A 678 24.16 -8.76 26.19
N ARG A 679 23.65 -9.33 25.09
CA ARG A 679 22.23 -9.31 24.71
C ARG A 679 21.82 -10.64 24.09
N ALA A 680 20.53 -10.95 24.11
CA ALA A 680 19.93 -11.99 23.30
C ALA A 680 18.98 -11.37 22.26
N VAL A 681 18.97 -11.90 21.05
CA VAL A 681 17.98 -11.59 20.00
C VAL A 681 17.06 -12.79 19.88
N LEU A 682 15.76 -12.54 19.86
CA LEU A 682 14.76 -13.57 19.63
C LEU A 682 14.50 -13.74 18.12
N GLU A 683 14.32 -14.99 17.71
CA GLU A 683 13.98 -15.44 16.36
C GLU A 683 12.64 -16.20 16.44
N SER A 684 11.65 -15.83 15.63
CA SER A 684 10.33 -16.47 15.55
C SER A 684 9.63 -16.22 14.21
N ASP A 685 8.80 -17.16 13.76
CA ASP A 685 7.90 -16.91 12.61
C ASP A 685 6.78 -15.91 12.97
N SER A 686 6.57 -15.63 14.25
CA SER A 686 5.60 -14.63 14.70
C SER A 686 6.26 -13.24 14.78
N PRO A 687 5.76 -12.23 14.02
CA PRO A 687 6.30 -10.87 14.06
C PRO A 687 6.25 -10.21 15.45
N VAL A 688 5.36 -10.69 16.34
CA VAL A 688 5.22 -10.19 17.72
C VAL A 688 6.46 -10.55 18.56
N PHE A 689 7.11 -11.66 18.27
CA PHE A 689 8.22 -12.20 19.06
C PHE A 689 9.56 -12.06 18.35
N ASP A 690 9.55 -11.99 17.02
CA ASP A 690 10.76 -11.90 16.23
C ASP A 690 11.53 -10.60 16.47
N GLU A 691 12.86 -10.65 16.30
CA GLU A 691 13.82 -9.55 16.46
C GLU A 691 13.84 -8.82 17.81
N ASN A 692 13.03 -9.25 18.79
CA ASN A 692 13.00 -8.65 20.11
C ASN A 692 14.33 -8.87 20.85
N GLU A 693 14.80 -7.85 21.58
CA GLU A 693 16.11 -7.90 22.25
C GLU A 693 16.00 -7.91 23.77
N MET A 694 16.71 -8.85 24.40
CA MET A 694 16.90 -8.92 25.84
C MET A 694 18.32 -8.43 26.18
N VAL A 695 18.44 -7.34 26.92
CA VAL A 695 19.73 -6.67 27.15
C VAL A 695 20.22 -6.90 28.58
N PHE A 696 21.29 -7.68 28.73
CA PHE A 696 21.84 -8.10 30.04
C PHE A 696 23.04 -7.23 30.48
N GLY A 697 23.74 -6.61 29.54
CA GLY A 697 24.89 -5.75 29.80
C GLY A 697 26.13 -6.55 30.23
N LYS A 698 26.86 -6.07 31.23
CA LYS A 698 28.04 -6.78 31.77
C LYS A 698 27.63 -7.99 32.61
N ILE A 699 28.30 -9.13 32.44
CA ILE A 699 28.11 -10.36 33.25
C ILE A 699 29.48 -10.88 33.68
N GLY A 700 29.77 -10.84 34.98
CA GLY A 700 30.99 -11.36 35.59
C GLY A 700 31.11 -12.89 35.53
N PRO A 701 32.31 -13.46 35.77
CA PRO A 701 32.49 -14.91 35.85
C PRO A 701 31.58 -15.53 36.92
N GLY A 702 30.85 -16.60 36.58
CA GLY A 702 29.90 -17.27 37.48
C GLY A 702 28.60 -16.52 37.73
N GLU A 703 28.47 -15.26 37.29
CA GLU A 703 27.27 -14.44 37.48
C GLU A 703 26.13 -14.92 36.55
N SER A 704 24.90 -14.76 37.02
CA SER A 704 23.68 -14.93 36.23
C SER A 704 22.89 -13.64 36.22
N LYS A 705 22.39 -13.24 35.03
CA LYS A 705 21.47 -12.11 34.88
C LYS A 705 20.17 -12.57 34.22
N THR A 706 19.07 -11.96 34.64
CA THR A 706 17.73 -12.21 34.12
C THR A 706 17.18 -10.96 33.45
N TYR A 707 16.41 -11.15 32.39
CA TYR A 707 15.67 -10.10 31.71
C TYR A 707 14.25 -10.60 31.46
N ASP A 708 13.25 -9.79 31.84
CA ASP A 708 11.84 -10.08 31.61
C ASP A 708 11.34 -9.25 30.44
N LEU A 709 11.05 -9.92 29.33
CA LEU A 709 10.44 -9.31 28.15
C LEU A 709 8.92 -9.49 28.23
N VAL A 710 8.19 -8.38 28.32
CA VAL A 710 6.72 -8.37 28.36
C VAL A 710 6.18 -7.94 27.01
N MET A 711 5.38 -8.79 26.38
CA MET A 711 4.80 -8.56 25.05
C MET A 711 3.29 -8.75 25.09
N LYS A 712 2.55 -7.99 24.27
CA LYS A 712 1.11 -8.19 24.11
C LYS A 712 0.89 -9.17 22.97
N VAL A 713 0.15 -10.23 23.22
CA VAL A 713 -0.36 -11.03 22.10
C VAL A 713 -1.55 -10.27 21.51
N PRO A 714 -1.58 -9.97 20.20
CA PRO A 714 -2.72 -9.30 19.57
C PRO A 714 -4.02 -10.05 19.84
N ALA A 715 -5.11 -9.33 20.14
CA ALA A 715 -6.41 -9.93 20.41
C ALA A 715 -6.97 -10.71 19.21
N SER A 716 -6.56 -10.31 17.99
CA SER A 716 -6.86 -10.95 16.72
C SER A 716 -6.00 -12.20 16.42
N SER A 717 -5.13 -12.65 17.33
CA SER A 717 -4.32 -13.85 17.10
C SER A 717 -5.17 -15.11 17.06
N PHE A 718 -4.88 -16.01 16.10
CA PHE A 718 -5.47 -17.35 16.04
C PHE A 718 -4.80 -18.30 17.03
N THR A 719 -5.47 -19.41 17.33
CA THR A 719 -4.86 -20.50 18.11
C THR A 719 -3.70 -21.11 17.33
N ARG A 720 -2.51 -21.07 17.91
CA ARG A 720 -1.27 -21.58 17.27
C ARG A 720 -0.18 -21.84 18.30
N THR A 721 0.92 -22.42 17.86
CA THR A 721 2.15 -22.57 18.66
C THR A 721 3.28 -21.82 17.98
N ASP A 722 3.86 -20.85 18.67
CA ASP A 722 4.96 -20.03 18.18
C ASP A 722 6.29 -20.56 18.77
N ALA A 723 7.24 -20.90 17.91
CA ALA A 723 8.61 -21.25 18.31
C ALA A 723 9.43 -19.96 18.47
N ILE A 724 10.10 -19.80 19.61
CA ILE A 724 10.90 -18.62 19.94
C ILE A 724 12.30 -19.06 20.31
N LYS A 725 13.28 -18.73 19.47
CA LYS A 725 14.68 -19.09 19.65
C LYS A 725 15.51 -17.87 20.03
N GLY A 726 16.32 -17.99 21.08
CA GLY A 726 17.21 -16.93 21.53
C GLY A 726 18.66 -17.16 21.10
N THR A 727 19.26 -16.15 20.46
CA THR A 727 20.67 -16.13 20.06
C THR A 727 21.44 -15.07 20.85
N LEU A 728 22.55 -15.44 21.50
CA LEU A 728 23.35 -14.52 22.30
C LEU A 728 24.41 -13.77 21.49
N TYR A 729 24.57 -12.49 21.83
CA TYR A 729 25.61 -11.61 21.31
C TYR A 729 26.35 -10.92 22.47
N SER A 730 27.63 -10.64 22.26
CA SER A 730 28.44 -9.83 23.18
C SER A 730 29.45 -8.99 22.41
N GLN A 731 30.11 -8.03 23.08
CA GLN A 731 31.15 -7.21 22.45
C GLN A 731 32.32 -8.03 21.87
N ARG A 732 32.68 -9.15 22.51
CA ARG A 732 33.69 -10.08 22.01
C ARG A 732 33.01 -11.37 21.54
N ALA A 733 33.69 -12.17 20.73
CA ALA A 733 33.21 -13.51 20.42
C ALA A 733 32.93 -14.29 21.72
N VAL A 734 31.87 -15.08 21.73
CA VAL A 734 31.45 -15.90 22.88
C VAL A 734 31.22 -17.34 22.43
N LYS A 735 31.47 -18.30 23.32
CA LYS A 735 30.92 -19.65 23.15
C LYS A 735 29.55 -19.64 23.83
N ALA A 736 28.49 -19.62 23.04
CA ALA A 736 27.12 -19.51 23.52
C ALA A 736 26.28 -20.74 23.17
N THR A 737 25.35 -21.10 24.05
CA THR A 737 24.24 -22.01 23.71
C THR A 737 23.04 -21.20 23.25
N SER A 738 22.31 -21.68 22.24
CA SER A 738 20.97 -21.19 21.94
C SER A 738 19.97 -21.76 22.95
N ALA A 739 18.85 -21.08 23.11
CA ALA A 739 17.69 -21.56 23.84
C ALA A 739 16.45 -21.46 22.96
N GLU A 740 15.49 -22.36 23.17
CA GLU A 740 14.23 -22.38 22.43
C GLU A 740 13.08 -22.52 23.41
N LEU A 741 11.99 -21.81 23.13
CA LEU A 741 10.75 -21.79 23.90
C LEU A 741 9.59 -21.99 22.93
N MET A 742 8.74 -22.97 23.21
CA MET A 742 7.47 -23.15 22.50
C MET A 742 6.37 -22.44 23.27
N LEU A 743 5.67 -21.51 22.62
CA LEU A 743 4.59 -20.73 23.23
C LEU A 743 3.25 -21.07 22.59
N ASN A 744 2.31 -21.58 23.39
CA ASN A 744 0.95 -21.89 22.92
C ASN A 744 0.06 -20.65 23.04
N ILE A 745 -0.41 -20.13 21.91
CA ILE A 745 -1.39 -19.04 21.86
C ILE A 745 -2.79 -19.62 21.69
N GLU A 746 -3.72 -19.20 22.55
CA GLU A 746 -5.13 -19.54 22.47
C GLU A 746 -5.92 -18.37 21.89
N GLY A 747 -6.37 -18.50 20.65
CA GLY A 747 -7.16 -17.47 19.97
C GLY A 747 -8.54 -17.31 20.58
N LYS A 748 -9.11 -16.11 20.51
CA LYS A 748 -10.49 -15.87 20.93
C LYS A 748 -11.45 -16.48 19.91
N ALA A 749 -12.60 -16.98 20.38
CA ALA A 749 -13.71 -17.30 19.49
C ALA A 749 -14.11 -16.03 18.71
N ARG A 750 -14.47 -16.19 17.43
CA ARG A 750 -14.75 -15.07 16.52
C ARG A 750 -16.23 -14.69 16.48
N PRO A 751 -16.58 -13.40 16.48
CA PRO A 751 -17.93 -12.95 16.16
C PRO A 751 -18.24 -13.20 14.68
N LEU A 752 -19.52 -13.21 14.34
CA LEU A 752 -19.99 -13.24 12.97
C LEU A 752 -21.26 -12.41 12.91
N PHE A 753 -21.41 -11.54 11.92
CA PHE A 753 -22.49 -10.55 11.91
C PHE A 753 -23.56 -10.89 10.88
N ALA A 754 -24.78 -11.12 11.35
CA ALA A 754 -25.97 -10.98 10.53
C ALA A 754 -26.51 -9.56 10.70
N TYR A 755 -27.15 -9.01 9.68
CA TYR A 755 -27.84 -7.74 9.86
C TYR A 755 -29.14 -7.69 9.06
N SER A 756 -30.00 -6.80 9.52
CA SER A 756 -31.18 -6.37 8.82
C SER A 756 -31.19 -4.86 8.71
N TYR A 757 -31.71 -4.32 7.63
CA TYR A 757 -31.84 -2.87 7.46
C TYR A 757 -33.27 -2.48 7.10
N GLN A 758 -33.64 -1.24 7.44
CA GLN A 758 -34.89 -0.63 7.05
C GLN A 758 -34.66 0.85 6.83
N THR A 759 -35.09 1.39 5.69
CA THR A 759 -35.22 2.83 5.51
C THR A 759 -36.59 3.28 5.97
N VAL A 760 -36.64 4.32 6.79
CA VAL A 760 -37.86 4.91 7.32
C VAL A 760 -37.90 6.38 6.89
N ASP A 761 -38.97 6.71 6.19
CA ASP A 761 -39.30 8.08 5.83
C ASP A 761 -40.08 8.74 6.99
N ASP A 762 -39.35 9.40 7.89
CA ASP A 762 -39.96 10.10 9.04
C ASP A 762 -39.25 11.39 9.48
N VAL A 763 -38.03 11.67 9.00
CA VAL A 763 -37.24 12.84 9.39
C VAL A 763 -37.79 14.08 8.68
N LYS A 764 -37.80 14.05 7.34
CA LYS A 764 -38.37 15.11 6.50
C LYS A 764 -38.88 14.50 5.19
N GLY A 765 -40.16 14.14 5.17
CA GLY A 765 -40.82 13.55 3.99
C GLY A 765 -42.31 13.37 4.22
N ASN A 766 -42.97 12.65 3.30
CA ASN A 766 -44.43 12.47 3.33
C ASN A 766 -44.90 11.28 4.20
N ARG A 767 -43.95 10.51 4.72
CA ARG A 767 -44.11 9.33 5.57
C ARG A 767 -44.80 8.14 4.91
N ASP A 768 -44.66 8.00 3.59
CA ASP A 768 -45.23 6.91 2.80
C ASP A 768 -44.34 5.64 2.79
N GLY A 769 -43.12 5.74 3.34
CA GLY A 769 -42.16 4.65 3.45
C GLY A 769 -41.32 4.42 2.19
N GLN A 770 -41.50 5.24 1.16
CA GLN A 770 -40.65 5.27 -0.03
C GLN A 770 -39.71 6.46 0.06
N VAL A 771 -38.46 6.28 -0.37
CA VAL A 771 -37.52 7.39 -0.41
C VAL A 771 -37.78 8.25 -1.64
N GLN A 772 -37.98 9.55 -1.45
CA GLN A 772 -38.23 10.50 -2.54
C GLN A 772 -37.19 11.63 -2.57
N ARG A 773 -37.15 12.35 -3.69
CA ARG A 773 -36.22 13.48 -3.86
C ARG A 773 -36.61 14.63 -2.93
N GLY A 774 -35.61 15.22 -2.27
CA GLY A 774 -35.78 16.30 -1.30
C GLY A 774 -36.09 15.82 0.12
N GLU A 775 -36.18 14.51 0.34
CA GLU A 775 -36.45 13.93 1.64
C GLU A 775 -35.17 13.65 2.43
N GLN A 776 -35.33 13.71 3.75
CA GLN A 776 -34.37 13.20 4.71
C GLN A 776 -34.99 11.97 5.35
N VAL A 777 -34.25 10.87 5.35
CA VAL A 777 -34.70 9.57 5.86
C VAL A 777 -33.67 9.02 6.83
N HIS A 778 -34.10 8.07 7.66
CA HIS A 778 -33.19 7.29 8.48
C HIS A 778 -33.14 5.84 8.00
N THR A 779 -31.96 5.23 7.99
CA THR A 779 -31.80 3.78 7.80
C THR A 779 -31.40 3.16 9.12
N LEU A 780 -32.30 2.33 9.67
CA LEU A 780 -32.04 1.52 10.85
C LEU A 780 -31.34 0.24 10.42
N VAL A 781 -30.10 0.04 10.83
CA VAL A 781 -29.37 -1.22 10.64
C VAL A 781 -29.32 -1.93 11.97
N THR A 782 -30.01 -3.06 12.05
CA THR A 782 -30.00 -3.95 13.21
C THR A 782 -29.00 -5.06 12.94
N VAL A 783 -27.94 -5.11 13.74
CA VAL A 783 -26.84 -6.09 13.66
C VAL A 783 -27.01 -7.11 14.77
N LYS A 784 -26.88 -8.39 14.43
CA LYS A 784 -26.82 -9.49 15.39
C LYS A 784 -25.51 -10.23 15.27
N ASN A 785 -24.85 -10.47 16.41
CA ASN A 785 -23.74 -11.39 16.45
C ASN A 785 -24.27 -12.83 16.47
N ILE A 786 -24.08 -13.57 15.38
CA ILE A 786 -24.41 -14.98 15.23
C ILE A 786 -23.20 -15.90 15.43
N GLY A 787 -22.02 -15.33 15.68
CA GLY A 787 -20.80 -16.08 15.94
C GLY A 787 -20.74 -16.63 17.37
N ALA A 788 -19.82 -17.57 17.59
CA ALA A 788 -19.56 -18.13 18.92
C ALA A 788 -18.77 -17.15 19.82
N GLY A 789 -18.05 -16.21 19.22
CA GLY A 789 -17.25 -15.20 19.90
C GLY A 789 -17.98 -13.89 20.15
N ARG A 790 -17.52 -13.16 21.17
CA ARG A 790 -17.93 -11.79 21.45
C ARG A 790 -17.19 -10.82 20.53
N ALA A 791 -17.89 -9.86 19.96
CA ALA A 791 -17.26 -8.69 19.36
C ALA A 791 -16.77 -7.75 20.48
N LEU A 792 -15.51 -7.33 20.42
CA LEU A 792 -14.84 -6.42 21.36
C LEU A 792 -15.06 -4.95 21.00
N HIS A 793 -15.08 -4.59 19.71
CA HIS A 793 -15.35 -3.23 19.23
C HIS A 793 -16.13 -3.28 17.92
N THR A 794 -17.46 -3.21 18.03
CA THR A 794 -18.36 -3.29 16.88
C THR A 794 -18.52 -1.92 16.26
N GLU A 795 -18.19 -1.81 14.98
CA GLU A 795 -18.38 -0.62 14.18
C GLU A 795 -19.38 -0.91 13.06
N ALA A 796 -20.26 0.05 12.80
CA ALA A 796 -21.13 0.06 11.64
C ALA A 796 -20.88 1.36 10.85
N VAL A 797 -20.49 1.20 9.59
CA VAL A 797 -20.15 2.28 8.67
C VAL A 797 -21.08 2.22 7.47
N LEU A 798 -21.66 3.37 7.13
CA LEU A 798 -22.42 3.61 5.91
C LEU A 798 -21.70 4.69 5.10
N ARG A 799 -21.46 4.41 3.83
CA ARG A 799 -20.89 5.35 2.86
C ARG A 799 -21.65 5.31 1.54
N ASN A 800 -21.48 6.35 0.72
CA ASN A 800 -22.04 6.37 -0.64
C ASN A 800 -21.29 5.38 -1.53
N GLY A 801 -22.00 4.68 -2.41
CA GLY A 801 -21.39 3.96 -3.52
C GLY A 801 -20.71 4.91 -4.51
N ALA A 802 -19.73 4.41 -5.26
CA ALA A 802 -18.99 5.19 -6.23
C ALA A 802 -19.90 5.80 -7.33
N GLY A 803 -19.61 7.05 -7.72
CA GLY A 803 -20.25 7.74 -8.85
C GLY A 803 -21.68 8.23 -8.62
N GLN A 804 -22.12 8.36 -7.36
CA GLN A 804 -23.50 8.71 -7.02
C GLN A 804 -23.61 10.09 -6.38
N GLU A 805 -23.85 11.10 -7.22
CA GLU A 805 -24.07 12.47 -6.78
C GLU A 805 -25.46 12.69 -6.18
N GLY A 806 -25.53 13.40 -5.04
CA GLY A 806 -26.79 13.89 -4.50
C GLY A 806 -27.32 13.16 -3.26
N ILE A 807 -26.55 12.22 -2.69
CA ILE A 807 -26.86 11.60 -1.39
C ILE A 807 -25.95 12.20 -0.33
N LEU A 808 -26.55 12.84 0.69
CA LEU A 808 -25.82 13.52 1.76
C LEU A 808 -25.96 12.75 3.07
N ILE A 809 -24.98 11.91 3.38
CA ILE A 809 -24.89 11.24 4.68
C ILE A 809 -24.53 12.28 5.74
N SER A 810 -25.31 12.34 6.82
CA SER A 810 -25.14 13.25 7.95
C SER A 810 -24.58 12.55 9.20
N ALA A 811 -24.78 11.23 9.31
CA ALA A 811 -24.17 10.39 10.33
C ALA A 811 -23.92 8.99 9.72
N GLY A 812 -22.66 8.72 9.38
CA GLY A 812 -22.26 7.53 8.62
C GLY A 812 -21.48 6.49 9.41
N ARG A 813 -21.06 6.76 10.66
CA ARG A 813 -20.25 5.84 11.45
C ARG A 813 -20.77 5.79 12.86
N PHE A 814 -20.95 4.59 13.38
CA PHE A 814 -21.37 4.37 14.75
C PHE A 814 -20.53 3.28 15.39
N ASP A 815 -20.02 3.59 16.57
CA ASP A 815 -19.33 2.64 17.42
C ASP A 815 -20.30 2.10 18.48
N ALA A 816 -20.31 0.79 18.63
CA ALA A 816 -20.86 0.12 19.79
C ALA A 816 -19.72 -0.58 20.54
N LYS A 817 -19.83 -0.55 21.88
CA LYS A 817 -19.05 -1.45 22.72
C LYS A 817 -19.43 -2.91 22.43
N GLU A 818 -18.85 -3.82 23.20
CA GLU A 818 -18.99 -5.26 23.04
C GLU A 818 -20.39 -5.76 22.63
N LEU A 819 -20.44 -6.67 21.64
CA LEU A 819 -21.65 -7.37 21.21
C LEU A 819 -21.47 -8.88 21.40
N GLY A 820 -22.14 -9.44 22.40
CA GLY A 820 -22.03 -10.85 22.78
C GLY A 820 -22.72 -11.81 21.78
N PRO A 821 -22.41 -13.12 21.82
CA PRO A 821 -23.09 -14.13 21.01
C PRO A 821 -24.61 -14.07 21.18
N GLY A 822 -25.33 -13.94 20.07
CA GLY A 822 -26.79 -13.84 20.01
C GLY A 822 -27.36 -12.45 20.28
N GLU A 823 -26.56 -11.50 20.76
CA GLU A 823 -26.99 -10.13 21.05
C GLU A 823 -27.18 -9.32 19.77
N THR A 824 -28.04 -8.30 19.86
CA THR A 824 -28.44 -7.45 18.76
C THR A 824 -28.27 -5.98 19.13
N LYS A 825 -27.84 -5.15 18.16
CA LYS A 825 -27.76 -3.69 18.29
C LYS A 825 -28.29 -3.01 17.04
N THR A 826 -29.03 -1.91 17.21
CA THR A 826 -29.53 -1.09 16.10
C THR A 826 -28.76 0.23 16.01
N PHE A 827 -28.31 0.55 14.81
CA PHE A 827 -27.63 1.78 14.41
C PHE A 827 -28.55 2.60 13.50
N SER A 828 -28.58 3.92 13.66
CA SER A 828 -29.49 4.80 12.92
C SER A 828 -28.69 5.77 12.06
N PHE A 829 -28.58 5.47 10.78
CA PHE A 829 -27.92 6.33 9.82
C PHE A 829 -28.91 7.35 9.27
N VAL A 830 -28.48 8.59 9.09
CA VAL A 830 -29.33 9.66 8.53
C VAL A 830 -28.69 10.17 7.26
N TYR A 831 -29.48 10.23 6.20
CA TYR A 831 -29.05 10.84 4.95
C TYR A 831 -30.21 11.56 4.24
N GLU A 832 -29.84 12.48 3.36
CA GLU A 832 -30.75 13.24 2.52
C GLU A 832 -30.59 12.83 1.06
N VAL A 833 -31.71 12.64 0.36
CA VAL A 833 -31.74 12.54 -1.10
C VAL A 833 -31.95 13.94 -1.66
N GLY A 834 -30.90 14.54 -2.20
CA GLY A 834 -30.94 15.90 -2.71
C GLY A 834 -31.97 16.07 -3.83
N PRO A 835 -32.61 17.25 -3.95
CA PRO A 835 -33.62 17.51 -4.97
C PRO A 835 -33.08 17.41 -6.41
N ALA A 836 -31.76 17.54 -6.59
CA ALA A 836 -31.07 17.42 -7.86
C ALA A 836 -30.67 15.98 -8.24
N PHE A 837 -30.95 14.98 -7.39
CA PHE A 837 -30.63 13.56 -7.65
C PHE A 837 -31.37 13.06 -8.90
N ARG A 838 -30.64 12.57 -9.91
CA ARG A 838 -31.21 12.18 -11.21
C ARG A 838 -31.50 10.68 -11.37
N GLY A 839 -30.97 9.84 -10.48
CA GLY A 839 -31.20 8.39 -10.54
C GLY A 839 -32.62 7.99 -10.13
N GLU A 840 -32.98 6.75 -10.45
CA GLU A 840 -34.16 6.04 -9.90
C GLU A 840 -33.78 5.10 -8.74
N GLU A 841 -32.48 4.92 -8.50
CA GLU A 841 -31.91 4.10 -7.44
C GLU A 841 -30.53 4.68 -7.07
N TYR A 842 -30.16 4.60 -5.80
CA TYR A 842 -28.79 4.78 -5.33
C TYR A 842 -28.35 3.58 -4.49
N GLN A 843 -27.04 3.47 -4.30
CA GLN A 843 -26.36 2.40 -3.60
C GLN A 843 -25.62 2.97 -2.40
N LEU A 844 -25.87 2.39 -1.24
CA LEU A 844 -25.10 2.64 -0.03
C LEU A 844 -24.24 1.41 0.24
N GLU A 845 -22.99 1.63 0.65
CA GLU A 845 -22.15 0.54 1.13
C GLU A 845 -22.20 0.52 2.66
N LEU A 846 -22.68 -0.61 3.19
CA LEU A 846 -22.74 -0.88 4.61
C LEU A 846 -21.61 -1.85 4.96
N ALA A 847 -20.74 -1.44 5.88
CA ALA A 847 -19.77 -2.31 6.52
C ALA A 847 -20.12 -2.44 8.01
N VAL A 848 -20.16 -3.66 8.51
CA VAL A 848 -20.37 -3.96 9.93
C VAL A 848 -19.28 -4.92 10.36
N GLY A 849 -18.55 -4.60 11.42
CA GLY A 849 -17.46 -5.47 11.83
C GLY A 849 -16.92 -5.22 13.22
N ASP A 850 -16.12 -6.16 13.68
CA ASP A 850 -15.24 -6.02 14.82
C ASP A 850 -13.86 -5.54 14.36
N THR A 851 -13.54 -4.30 14.69
CA THR A 851 -12.26 -3.68 14.32
C THR A 851 -11.07 -4.15 15.14
N THR A 852 -11.29 -4.88 16.25
CA THR A 852 -10.21 -5.43 17.08
C THR A 852 -9.82 -6.84 16.66
N LEU A 853 -10.79 -7.64 16.19
CA LEU A 853 -10.62 -9.02 15.77
C LEU A 853 -10.50 -9.15 14.25
N GLY A 854 -10.84 -8.11 13.48
CA GLY A 854 -10.75 -8.08 12.02
C GLY A 854 -11.90 -8.79 11.32
N GLU A 855 -13.00 -9.08 12.02
CA GLU A 855 -14.16 -9.78 11.46
C GLU A 855 -15.16 -8.77 10.91
N SER A 856 -15.52 -8.83 9.64
CA SER A 856 -16.48 -7.87 9.07
C SER A 856 -17.37 -8.50 8.01
N VAL A 857 -18.50 -7.83 7.76
CA VAL A 857 -19.39 -8.08 6.64
C VAL A 857 -19.63 -6.76 5.93
N THR A 858 -19.49 -6.77 4.61
CA THR A 858 -19.72 -5.60 3.75
C THR A 858 -20.75 -5.94 2.69
N ASP A 859 -21.66 -5.01 2.42
CA ASP A 859 -22.71 -5.19 1.43
C ASP A 859 -23.14 -3.87 0.79
N LYS A 860 -23.79 -4.00 -0.37
CA LYS A 860 -24.26 -2.91 -1.21
C LYS A 860 -25.78 -2.84 -1.13
N ILE A 861 -26.29 -1.95 -0.28
CA ILE A 861 -27.72 -1.69 -0.13
C ILE A 861 -28.19 -0.83 -1.31
N LYS A 862 -29.11 -1.37 -2.11
CA LYS A 862 -29.76 -0.63 -3.19
C LYS A 862 -31.07 -0.04 -2.67
N VAL A 863 -31.22 1.28 -2.81
CA VAL A 863 -32.42 2.00 -2.37
C VAL A 863 -33.04 2.71 -3.57
N ARG A 864 -34.29 2.35 -3.85
CA ARG A 864 -35.06 2.95 -4.94
C ARG A 864 -35.53 4.35 -4.55
N VAL A 865 -35.44 5.29 -5.49
CA VAL A 865 -36.00 6.64 -5.37
C VAL A 865 -37.33 6.68 -6.11
N ALA A 866 -38.41 6.83 -5.36
CA ALA A 866 -39.75 6.94 -5.90
C ALA A 866 -40.06 8.33 -6.46
N ALA A 867 -41.07 8.40 -7.32
CA ALA A 867 -41.69 9.68 -7.69
C ALA A 867 -42.45 10.26 -6.48
N PRO A 868 -42.65 11.59 -6.41
CA PRO A 868 -43.41 12.21 -5.33
C PRO A 868 -44.79 11.56 -5.15
N GLY A 869 -45.08 11.11 -3.92
CA GLY A 869 -46.31 10.41 -3.56
C GLY A 869 -47.17 11.18 -2.54
N PRO A 870 -48.44 10.78 -2.36
CA PRO A 870 -49.27 11.30 -1.29
C PRO A 870 -48.88 10.71 0.07
N ALA A 871 -48.99 11.50 1.14
CA ALA A 871 -48.85 11.02 2.50
C ALA A 871 -49.96 10.01 2.87
N PRO A 872 -49.71 9.03 3.75
CA PRO A 872 -50.75 8.14 4.25
C PRO A 872 -51.91 8.92 4.92
N GLU A 873 -53.14 8.48 4.69
CA GLU A 873 -54.31 9.03 5.37
C GLU A 873 -54.20 8.80 6.87
N ALA A 874 -54.27 9.86 7.66
CA ALA A 874 -54.16 9.79 9.11
C ALA A 874 -55.26 8.88 9.67
N ALA A 875 -54.86 7.84 10.41
CA ALA A 875 -55.75 6.90 11.05
C ALA A 875 -55.23 6.57 12.44
N THR A 876 -56.15 6.36 13.38
CA THR A 876 -55.83 6.02 14.77
C THR A 876 -56.60 4.77 15.17
N GLY A 877 -56.10 4.08 16.19
CA GLY A 877 -56.68 2.83 16.68
C GLY A 877 -55.64 1.73 16.80
N THR A 878 -56.11 0.49 16.90
CA THR A 878 -55.26 -0.70 17.00
C THR A 878 -55.69 -1.74 15.99
N VAL A 879 -54.75 -2.59 15.58
CA VAL A 879 -55.00 -3.74 14.71
C VAL A 879 -54.34 -4.98 15.27
N THR A 880 -54.98 -6.14 15.08
CA THR A 880 -54.46 -7.45 15.47
C THR A 880 -54.20 -8.31 14.23
N VAL A 881 -53.04 -8.94 14.17
CA VAL A 881 -52.64 -9.86 13.09
C VAL A 881 -53.47 -11.16 13.12
N THR A 882 -53.98 -11.60 11.97
CA THR A 882 -54.98 -12.69 11.88
C THR A 882 -54.38 -14.09 11.63
N ARG A 883 -53.14 -14.17 11.12
CA ARG A 883 -52.42 -15.41 10.81
C ARG A 883 -50.94 -15.32 11.16
N ASP A 884 -50.25 -16.46 11.21
CA ASP A 884 -48.81 -16.46 11.48
C ASP A 884 -47.99 -16.02 10.27
N GLY A 885 -46.83 -15.41 10.55
CA GLY A 885 -45.84 -15.04 9.53
C GLY A 885 -46.25 -13.87 8.64
N VAL A 886 -47.11 -12.97 9.13
CA VAL A 886 -47.56 -11.81 8.35
C VAL A 886 -46.40 -10.85 8.09
N PRO A 887 -46.12 -10.47 6.84
CA PRO A 887 -45.03 -9.57 6.50
C PRO A 887 -45.25 -8.17 7.08
N LEU A 888 -44.24 -7.64 7.77
CA LEU A 888 -44.09 -6.24 8.11
C LEU A 888 -43.18 -5.61 7.05
N ARG A 889 -43.73 -4.67 6.27
CA ARG A 889 -43.04 -4.09 5.12
C ARG A 889 -42.58 -2.66 5.38
N GLU A 890 -41.48 -2.25 4.76
CA GLU A 890 -40.99 -0.87 4.86
C GLU A 890 -41.93 0.16 4.21
N ALA A 891 -42.60 -0.22 3.12
CA ALA A 891 -43.52 0.62 2.34
C ALA A 891 -44.82 -0.13 1.99
N ALA A 892 -45.85 0.60 1.54
CA ALA A 892 -47.08 -0.01 1.05
C ALA A 892 -46.89 -0.58 -0.38
N GLY A 893 -46.64 -1.87 -0.47
CA GLY A 893 -46.57 -2.59 -1.73
C GLY A 893 -46.08 -4.03 -1.55
N ASP A 894 -46.50 -4.93 -2.42
CA ASP A 894 -46.16 -6.37 -2.29
C ASP A 894 -44.69 -6.68 -2.58
N SER A 895 -44.01 -5.81 -3.33
CA SER A 895 -42.57 -5.88 -3.60
C SER A 895 -41.70 -5.12 -2.59
N ALA A 896 -42.30 -4.41 -1.62
CA ALA A 896 -41.56 -3.66 -0.60
C ALA A 896 -40.79 -4.61 0.33
N LEU A 897 -39.62 -4.18 0.81
CA LEU A 897 -38.76 -4.99 1.67
C LEU A 897 -39.54 -5.45 2.91
N VAL A 898 -39.49 -6.75 3.16
CA VAL A 898 -40.02 -7.33 4.40
C VAL A 898 -38.93 -7.21 5.45
N VAL A 899 -39.17 -6.39 6.46
CA VAL A 899 -38.19 -6.11 7.53
C VAL A 899 -38.35 -7.06 8.72
N ALA A 900 -39.56 -7.59 8.90
CA ALA A 900 -39.90 -8.52 9.97
C ALA A 900 -41.19 -9.27 9.63
N ARG A 901 -41.50 -10.31 10.42
CA ARG A 901 -42.76 -11.05 10.35
C ARG A 901 -43.44 -11.13 11.69
N ALA A 902 -44.74 -10.88 11.72
CA ALA A 902 -45.56 -10.92 12.93
C ALA A 902 -46.30 -12.26 13.07
N PRO A 903 -46.30 -12.91 14.26
CA PRO A 903 -47.16 -14.05 14.53
C PRO A 903 -48.64 -13.63 14.70
N LYS A 904 -49.53 -14.61 14.64
CA LYS A 904 -50.97 -14.41 14.87
C LYS A 904 -51.20 -13.84 16.27
N GLY A 905 -52.09 -12.86 16.38
CA GLY A 905 -52.43 -12.22 17.65
C GLY A 905 -51.54 -11.04 18.03
N SER A 906 -50.48 -10.75 17.27
CA SER A 906 -49.67 -9.53 17.45
C SER A 906 -50.52 -8.28 17.26
N GLY A 907 -50.45 -7.35 18.21
CA GLY A 907 -51.27 -6.14 18.21
C GLY A 907 -50.42 -4.88 18.00
N PHE A 908 -50.76 -4.08 17.00
CA PHE A 908 -50.01 -2.85 16.66
C PHE A 908 -50.91 -1.62 16.70
N LYS A 909 -50.30 -0.46 17.01
CA LYS A 909 -50.97 0.84 16.98
C LYS A 909 -50.97 1.37 15.55
N VAL A 910 -52.15 1.80 15.07
CA VAL A 910 -52.32 2.37 13.73
C VAL A 910 -51.89 3.84 13.73
N THR A 911 -51.14 4.22 12.69
CA THR A 911 -50.69 5.59 12.46
C THR A 911 -51.18 6.15 11.12
N GLY A 912 -51.64 5.30 10.20
CA GLY A 912 -52.22 5.73 8.93
C GLY A 912 -52.71 4.59 8.04
N LYS A 913 -53.30 4.94 6.90
CA LYS A 913 -53.71 4.00 5.85
C LYS A 913 -53.23 4.47 4.49
N MET A 914 -52.89 3.52 3.62
CA MET A 914 -52.46 3.82 2.25
C MET A 914 -52.84 2.66 1.34
N GLY A 915 -53.82 2.88 0.47
CA GLY A 915 -54.37 1.85 -0.40
C GLY A 915 -54.88 0.63 0.39
N THR A 916 -54.40 -0.56 0.02
CA THR A 916 -54.73 -1.83 0.69
C THR A 916 -53.84 -2.13 1.91
N PHE A 917 -53.04 -1.16 2.37
CA PHE A 917 -52.12 -1.31 3.49
C PHE A 917 -52.47 -0.37 4.65
N THR A 918 -52.24 -0.86 5.87
CA THR A 918 -52.34 -0.09 7.11
C THR A 918 -50.94 0.16 7.66
N ARG A 919 -50.63 1.42 7.92
CA ARG A 919 -49.36 1.84 8.54
C ARG A 919 -49.50 1.72 10.06
N VAL A 920 -48.51 1.06 10.67
CA VAL A 920 -48.49 0.81 12.11
C VAL A 920 -47.14 1.15 12.73
N GLU A 921 -47.16 1.41 14.04
CA GLU A 921 -45.96 1.59 14.86
C GLU A 921 -45.49 0.21 15.35
N MET A 922 -44.32 -0.24 14.86
CA MET A 922 -43.70 -1.53 15.22
C MET A 922 -43.00 -1.43 16.58
N GLU A 923 -42.30 -0.33 16.77
CA GLU A 923 -41.68 0.14 18.03
C GLU A 923 -41.55 1.67 17.95
N ALA A 924 -41.16 2.33 19.04
CA ALA A 924 -41.08 3.78 19.09
C ALA A 924 -40.18 4.34 17.98
N GLY A 925 -40.75 5.17 17.10
CA GLY A 925 -40.02 5.77 15.97
C GLY A 925 -39.82 4.85 14.75
N ARG A 926 -40.32 3.60 14.77
CA ARG A 926 -40.18 2.65 13.64
C ARG A 926 -41.54 2.22 13.14
N THR A 927 -41.91 2.67 11.94
CA THR A 927 -43.19 2.33 11.31
C THR A 927 -43.05 1.31 10.19
N VAL A 928 -44.08 0.50 10.00
CA VAL A 928 -44.16 -0.54 8.95
C VAL A 928 -45.58 -0.59 8.37
N PHE A 929 -45.74 -1.28 7.24
CA PHE A 929 -47.01 -1.48 6.56
C PHE A 929 -47.45 -2.95 6.61
N LEU A 930 -48.72 -3.15 6.90
CA LEU A 930 -49.43 -4.43 6.97
C LEU A 930 -50.54 -4.46 5.91
N ALA A 931 -50.67 -5.56 5.17
CA ALA A 931 -51.80 -5.71 4.25
C ALA A 931 -53.13 -5.78 5.03
N ALA A 932 -54.16 -5.08 4.56
CA ALA A 932 -55.45 -5.00 5.24
C ALA A 932 -56.12 -6.37 5.43
N ASN A 933 -55.85 -7.33 4.52
CA ASN A 933 -56.38 -8.69 4.60
C ASN A 933 -55.74 -9.55 5.71
N ASP A 934 -54.58 -9.13 6.23
CA ASP A 934 -53.82 -9.86 7.23
C ASP A 934 -54.09 -9.39 8.67
N ILE A 935 -55.00 -8.42 8.84
CA ILE A 935 -55.26 -7.74 10.10
C ILE A 935 -56.77 -7.56 10.35
N LYS A 936 -57.15 -7.48 11.63
CA LYS A 936 -58.49 -7.08 12.07
C LYS A 936 -58.39 -5.85 12.96
N ALA A 937 -59.39 -4.96 12.89
CA ALA A 937 -59.44 -3.77 13.74
C ALA A 937 -59.68 -4.14 15.22
N GLY A 938 -59.09 -3.37 16.13
CA GLY A 938 -59.16 -3.55 17.57
C GLY A 938 -58.12 -4.52 18.15
N GLY A 939 -58.13 -4.66 19.47
CA GLY A 939 -57.18 -5.47 20.24
C GLY A 939 -56.24 -4.65 21.11
N ALA A 940 -55.54 -5.31 22.03
CA ALA A 940 -54.51 -4.69 22.87
C ALA A 940 -53.23 -4.44 22.04
N VAL A 941 -52.54 -3.34 22.31
CA VAL A 941 -51.21 -3.08 21.72
C VAL A 941 -50.20 -3.99 22.41
N HIS A 942 -49.74 -5.00 21.69
CA HIS A 942 -48.71 -5.93 22.13
C HIS A 942 -47.93 -6.38 20.89
N PRO A 943 -47.00 -5.54 20.42
CA PRO A 943 -46.23 -5.81 19.21
C PRO A 943 -45.36 -7.05 19.43
N GLN A 944 -45.51 -8.05 18.57
CA GLN A 944 -44.60 -9.19 18.50
C GLN A 944 -44.17 -9.38 17.05
N TRP A 945 -42.88 -9.64 16.85
CA TRP A 945 -42.32 -9.82 15.52
C TRP A 945 -40.98 -10.55 15.60
N LYS A 946 -40.59 -11.15 14.47
CA LYS A 946 -39.25 -11.71 14.26
C LYS A 946 -38.60 -10.95 13.09
N PRO A 947 -37.37 -10.43 13.25
CA PRO A 947 -36.68 -9.73 12.17
C PRO A 947 -36.42 -10.68 11.00
N GLU A 948 -36.55 -10.16 9.78
CA GLU A 948 -36.07 -10.84 8.57
C GLU A 948 -34.62 -10.37 8.36
N TRP A 949 -33.65 -11.27 8.53
CA TRP A 949 -32.23 -10.94 8.33
C TRP A 949 -31.94 -10.90 6.83
N GLN A 950 -31.69 -9.71 6.27
CA GLN A 950 -31.37 -9.56 4.85
C GLN A 950 -30.04 -10.24 4.52
N VAL A 951 -29.07 -10.22 5.44
CA VAL A 951 -27.80 -10.93 5.29
C VAL A 951 -27.51 -11.77 6.53
N THR A 952 -27.24 -13.04 6.28
CA THR A 952 -26.74 -14.00 7.26
C THR A 952 -25.57 -14.72 6.59
N PRO A 953 -24.32 -14.45 6.99
CA PRO A 953 -23.17 -15.12 6.42
C PRO A 953 -23.26 -16.65 6.63
N PRO A 954 -22.80 -17.47 5.68
CA PRO A 954 -22.74 -18.91 5.88
C PRO A 954 -21.76 -19.25 7.01
N VAL A 955 -22.17 -20.13 7.93
CA VAL A 955 -21.29 -20.65 8.98
C VAL A 955 -20.56 -21.87 8.44
N LEU A 956 -19.30 -21.69 8.01
CA LEU A 956 -18.44 -22.81 7.64
C LEU A 956 -17.86 -23.43 8.92
N THR A 957 -18.26 -24.66 9.23
CA THR A 957 -17.67 -25.41 10.34
C THR A 957 -16.54 -26.27 9.77
N VAL A 958 -15.29 -25.86 9.99
CA VAL A 958 -14.12 -26.67 9.65
C VAL A 958 -13.74 -27.49 10.88
N THR A 959 -14.11 -28.77 10.89
CA THR A 959 -13.56 -29.72 11.86
C THR A 959 -12.15 -30.08 11.43
N ALA A 960 -11.16 -29.77 12.27
CA ALA A 960 -9.81 -30.30 12.10
C ALA A 960 -9.87 -31.83 12.09
N PRO A 961 -9.14 -32.52 11.20
CA PRO A 961 -9.03 -33.98 11.27
C PRO A 961 -8.44 -34.35 12.65
N THR A 962 -9.18 -35.18 13.37
CA THR A 962 -8.80 -35.75 14.67
C THR A 962 -7.58 -36.64 14.58
#